data_AF-A0A1M6YDH9-F1
#
_entry.id   AF-A0A1M6YDH9-F1
#
_cell.length_a   1.000
_cell.length_b   1.000
_cell.length_c   1.000
_cell.angle_alpha   90.00
_cell.angle_beta   90.00
_cell.angle_gamma   90.00
#
_symmetry.space_group_name_H-M   'P 1'
#
loop_
_entity.id
_entity.type
_entity.pdbx_description
1 polymer ?
#
loop_
_entity_poly.entity_id
_entity_poly.type
_entity_poly.pdbx_seq_one_letter_code
_entity_poly.pdbx_strand_id
1 'polypeptide(L)'
;MTTIIVFSHLRWDFVYQRPQHLLSRLAENYKIVFIEEPIFHEHDSFLETSMPSPNVTVLKPHTPVAAPGFHDEQLPHLIKLMRQSVGIDEEHMAWFYTPMALPLLQELNPSLVIYDCMDELAAFKNPPKQMLQRENALLKVADIVFTGGPSLHRAKRERHKNVHCFPSSVDTAHFEQARDRSNAHPAHEDIPGPRLGYYGVIDERLDTELIGRVADAHPQWHIILVGPIVKIDPSTLPRRHNIHYLGQQSYKVLPHFLAGWNVCLLPFALNESTRFISPTKTLEYMTAELPIVSTAVTDVVALYGEVVTIAETPLAFIKACENALLTTPEEHKRTVVRMREMVSATSWNRTAEKMHELMQLASAQKEESMGIARSQVELNMPIRHIVQPALAENKKCVIIGAGPTGLSAAYHLDEETLLLDKNPIVGGWCRSIEDKGFTFDHAGHIMFSNDAYVHQLYKILLGNNVHWQNREAWVYSKGVHTRYPFQGALHGLPPAVIKDCIVGAIESRYGALKNSGSKPVTSACQAVDGAAAVLSDCCADGTTLEAGTTSSSDEAAVTRNRSENFEDFIYRMWGSGIAKHFAIPYNKKLWTVPLAEMETSWLGGRVPLPDLEEIIEGALRPVAKPMGPNARFGYPLRGGFQAMMSGFIPHIKGAIELNADVVHISPDQHLITLGDGRRYRYENLISTMPLPELIHRIGDDAPPRVRDAAAALRHVSVRCVNLGIGRENITDKHWIYYPEDTIFHRIFLQGNASPGCNPPGGFGLTCEISYSPAKPLPVEGQALIDRCVEDCINVGILTRGDKLVTANTIDMPYAYVVYDHVRKQNVETIKGWLSEHDIILAGRYSEWEYYNSDHAFLAGKKAAESVKQLRPIEKICVAE
;
A
#
# COMPACT_ATOMS: atom_id res chain seq x y z
N MET A 1 -33.26 -30.09 0.89
CA MET A 1 -33.13 -28.65 1.19
C MET A 1 -31.71 -28.40 1.64
N THR A 2 -31.01 -27.52 0.93
CA THR A 2 -29.65 -27.07 1.29
C THR A 2 -29.68 -26.33 2.62
N THR A 3 -28.61 -26.45 3.41
CA THR A 3 -28.50 -25.81 4.72
C THR A 3 -27.80 -24.45 4.58
N ILE A 4 -28.32 -23.40 5.25
CA ILE A 4 -27.63 -22.11 5.39
C ILE A 4 -27.19 -21.98 6.85
N ILE A 5 -25.88 -21.95 7.06
CA ILE A 5 -25.26 -21.71 8.36
C ILE A 5 -25.04 -20.20 8.48
N VAL A 6 -25.74 -19.57 9.43
CA VAL A 6 -25.74 -18.13 9.64
C VAL A 6 -24.94 -17.79 10.89
N PHE A 7 -23.96 -16.91 10.79
CA PHE A 7 -23.22 -16.36 11.92
C PHE A 7 -23.69 -14.95 12.23
N SER A 8 -24.20 -14.74 13.45
CA SER A 8 -24.85 -13.49 13.82
C SER A 8 -24.36 -12.93 15.15
N HIS A 9 -23.99 -11.64 15.13
CA HIS A 9 -23.77 -10.85 16.35
C HIS A 9 -25.09 -10.44 17.05
N LEU A 10 -26.23 -10.68 16.38
CA LEU A 10 -27.57 -10.41 16.87
C LEU A 10 -28.20 -11.69 17.39
N ARG A 11 -28.86 -11.60 18.55
CA ARG A 11 -29.63 -12.69 19.12
C ARG A 11 -31.04 -12.74 18.54
N TRP A 12 -31.53 -13.95 18.26
CA TRP A 12 -32.81 -14.20 17.62
C TRP A 12 -33.97 -13.63 18.45
N ASP A 13 -33.95 -13.85 19.76
CA ASP A 13 -35.02 -13.47 20.69
C ASP A 13 -34.85 -12.09 21.37
N PHE A 14 -33.87 -11.28 20.94
CA PHE A 14 -33.62 -9.96 21.56
C PHE A 14 -34.47 -8.85 20.93
N VAL A 15 -34.20 -8.48 19.69
CA VAL A 15 -34.96 -7.47 18.93
C VAL A 15 -35.30 -8.04 17.57
N TYR A 16 -36.59 -8.05 17.25
CA TYR A 16 -37.09 -8.56 15.97
C TYR A 16 -36.79 -7.57 14.86
N GLN A 17 -35.97 -7.97 13.88
CA GLN A 17 -35.46 -7.09 12.82
C GLN A 17 -35.13 -7.88 11.55
N ARG A 18 -34.30 -7.31 10.67
CA ARG A 18 -33.96 -7.83 9.33
C ARG A 18 -33.64 -9.34 9.30
N PRO A 19 -32.76 -9.92 10.15
CA PRO A 19 -32.43 -11.34 10.09
C PRO A 19 -33.65 -12.23 10.28
N GLN A 20 -34.51 -11.95 11.26
CA GLN A 20 -35.71 -12.75 11.50
C GLN A 20 -36.71 -12.66 10.35
N HIS A 21 -36.88 -11.46 9.77
CA HIS A 21 -37.74 -11.29 8.60
C HIS A 21 -37.24 -12.07 7.37
N LEU A 22 -35.95 -12.00 7.06
CA LEU A 22 -35.37 -12.62 5.87
C LEU A 22 -35.24 -14.13 6.04
N LEU A 23 -34.62 -14.58 7.12
CA LEU A 23 -34.29 -15.99 7.30
C LEU A 23 -35.53 -16.85 7.52
N SER A 24 -36.56 -16.35 8.19
CA SER A 24 -37.83 -17.09 8.34
C SER A 24 -38.55 -17.30 7.01
N ARG A 25 -38.36 -16.41 6.03
CA ARG A 25 -38.92 -16.55 4.67
C ARG A 25 -38.05 -17.44 3.80
N LEU A 26 -36.72 -17.28 3.89
CA LEU A 26 -35.78 -18.17 3.22
C LEU A 26 -35.90 -19.62 3.72
N ALA A 27 -36.38 -19.83 4.95
CA ALA A 27 -36.66 -21.14 5.53
C ALA A 27 -37.74 -21.96 4.78
N GLU A 28 -38.52 -21.33 3.89
CA GLU A 28 -39.41 -22.05 2.97
C GLU A 28 -38.63 -22.86 1.93
N ASN A 29 -37.39 -22.45 1.61
CA ASN A 29 -36.53 -23.08 0.60
C ASN A 29 -35.29 -23.77 1.20
N TYR A 30 -34.85 -23.36 2.39
CA TYR A 30 -33.60 -23.78 3.01
C TYR A 30 -33.79 -24.25 4.46
N LYS A 31 -32.88 -25.10 4.95
CA LYS A 31 -32.73 -25.32 6.39
C LYS A 31 -31.82 -24.23 6.96
N ILE A 32 -32.28 -23.43 7.89
CA ILE A 32 -31.49 -22.34 8.50
C ILE A 32 -30.92 -22.81 9.84
N VAL A 33 -29.60 -22.72 9.99
CA VAL A 33 -28.90 -22.91 11.26
C VAL A 33 -28.31 -21.57 11.67
N PHE A 34 -28.94 -20.90 12.64
CA PHE A 34 -28.58 -19.56 13.10
C PHE A 34 -27.73 -19.63 14.37
N ILE A 35 -26.44 -19.30 14.25
CA ILE A 35 -25.47 -19.34 15.34
C ILE A 35 -25.32 -17.94 15.93
N GLU A 36 -25.72 -17.81 17.21
CA GLU A 36 -25.58 -16.59 17.99
C GLU A 36 -24.17 -16.42 18.59
N GLU A 37 -23.91 -15.24 19.14
CA GLU A 37 -22.73 -15.02 19.97
C GLU A 37 -22.74 -15.90 21.24
N PRO A 38 -21.57 -16.45 21.62
CA PRO A 38 -21.39 -17.18 22.86
C PRO A 38 -21.89 -16.43 24.09
N ILE A 39 -22.34 -17.18 25.08
CA ILE A 39 -22.60 -16.72 26.44
C ILE A 39 -21.55 -17.33 27.36
N PHE A 40 -21.00 -16.51 28.26
CA PHE A 40 -20.09 -17.00 29.28
C PHE A 40 -20.82 -17.97 30.22
N HIS A 41 -20.23 -19.14 30.42
CA HIS A 41 -20.69 -20.17 31.34
C HIS A 41 -19.47 -20.78 32.04
N GLU A 42 -19.46 -20.85 33.37
CA GLU A 42 -18.26 -21.18 34.17
C GLU A 42 -17.65 -22.58 33.94
N HIS A 43 -18.36 -23.46 33.22
CA HIS A 43 -17.99 -24.87 33.05
C HIS A 43 -17.78 -25.25 31.57
N ASP A 44 -17.97 -26.53 31.24
CA ASP A 44 -17.79 -27.06 29.90
C ASP A 44 -18.63 -26.34 28.84
N SER A 45 -18.11 -26.34 27.62
CA SER A 45 -18.82 -25.74 26.48
C SER A 45 -19.95 -26.64 26.00
N PHE A 46 -21.14 -26.07 25.78
CA PHE A 46 -22.30 -26.76 25.24
C PHE A 46 -23.12 -25.83 24.32
N LEU A 47 -24.07 -26.42 23.58
CA LEU A 47 -25.00 -25.67 22.72
C LEU A 47 -26.40 -25.74 23.29
N GLU A 48 -27.00 -24.57 23.53
CA GLU A 48 -28.44 -24.44 23.73
C GLU A 48 -29.10 -24.30 22.36
N THR A 49 -30.09 -25.16 22.07
CA THR A 49 -30.75 -25.23 20.76
C THR A 49 -32.23 -24.88 20.89
N SER A 50 -32.75 -24.04 19.99
CA SER A 50 -34.18 -23.75 19.88
C SER A 50 -34.66 -23.79 18.42
N MET A 51 -35.97 -23.97 18.23
CA MET A 51 -36.59 -24.00 16.90
C MET A 51 -37.76 -23.00 16.85
N PRO A 52 -37.48 -21.71 16.61
CA PRO A 52 -38.49 -20.66 16.69
C PRO A 52 -39.54 -20.72 15.56
N SER A 53 -39.22 -21.36 14.44
CA SER A 53 -40.13 -21.58 13.32
C SER A 53 -39.71 -22.82 12.52
N PRO A 54 -40.59 -23.37 11.64
CA PRO A 54 -40.23 -24.48 10.78
C PRO A 54 -38.95 -24.18 9.97
N ASN A 55 -38.05 -25.16 9.91
CA ASN A 55 -36.75 -25.07 9.22
C ASN A 55 -35.79 -24.00 9.75
N VAL A 56 -36.04 -23.38 10.90
CA VAL A 56 -35.08 -22.50 11.58
C VAL A 56 -34.65 -23.15 12.89
N THR A 57 -33.35 -23.42 13.01
CA THR A 57 -32.70 -23.88 14.23
C THR A 57 -31.76 -22.79 14.71
N VAL A 58 -31.94 -22.32 15.94
CA VAL A 58 -31.05 -21.36 16.59
C VAL A 58 -30.12 -22.12 17.53
N LEU A 59 -28.82 -21.88 17.37
CA LEU A 59 -27.75 -22.43 18.19
C LEU A 59 -27.14 -21.30 19.00
N LYS A 60 -27.21 -21.42 20.32
CA LYS A 60 -26.64 -20.47 21.27
C LYS A 60 -25.50 -21.15 22.03
N PRO A 61 -24.23 -20.84 21.69
CA PRO A 61 -23.07 -21.42 22.35
C PRO A 61 -22.92 -20.91 23.77
N HIS A 62 -22.60 -21.81 24.70
CA HIS A 62 -22.16 -21.48 26.05
C HIS A 62 -20.70 -21.92 26.18
N THR A 63 -19.82 -21.02 26.61
CA THR A 63 -18.36 -21.26 26.67
C THR A 63 -17.74 -20.71 27.95
N PRO A 64 -16.61 -21.27 28.43
CA PRO A 64 -15.89 -20.77 29.59
C PRO A 64 -15.06 -19.50 29.30
N VAL A 65 -15.29 -18.84 28.17
CA VAL A 65 -14.51 -17.70 27.70
C VAL A 65 -15.29 -16.43 27.95
N ALA A 66 -14.71 -15.52 28.74
CA ALA A 66 -15.33 -14.25 29.10
C ALA A 66 -15.34 -13.22 27.96
N ALA A 67 -14.49 -13.41 26.94
CA ALA A 67 -14.43 -12.51 25.79
C ALA A 67 -15.76 -12.52 25.00
N PRO A 68 -16.30 -11.34 24.62
CA PRO A 68 -17.62 -11.25 23.97
C PRO A 68 -17.59 -11.67 22.50
N GLY A 69 -18.74 -12.06 21.97
CA GLY A 69 -18.93 -12.30 20.54
C GLY A 69 -18.05 -13.40 19.96
N PHE A 70 -17.66 -13.25 18.69
CA PHE A 70 -16.78 -14.19 17.99
C PHE A 70 -15.30 -13.82 18.16
N HIS A 71 -14.89 -13.50 19.39
CA HIS A 71 -13.49 -13.22 19.73
C HIS A 71 -12.59 -14.46 19.47
N ASP A 72 -11.29 -14.26 19.28
CA ASP A 72 -10.34 -15.35 18.96
C ASP A 72 -10.33 -16.46 20.01
N GLU A 73 -10.42 -16.08 21.28
CA GLU A 73 -10.50 -17.02 22.41
C GLU A 73 -11.75 -17.92 22.35
N GLN A 74 -12.82 -17.47 21.69
CA GLN A 74 -14.06 -18.24 21.54
C GLN A 74 -13.94 -19.31 20.44
N LEU A 75 -13.06 -19.09 19.44
CA LEU A 75 -13.01 -19.91 18.24
C LEU A 75 -12.74 -21.40 18.52
N PRO A 76 -11.78 -21.82 19.37
CA PRO A 76 -11.55 -23.24 19.63
C PRO A 76 -12.78 -23.97 20.17
N HIS A 77 -13.56 -23.28 21.02
CA HIS A 77 -14.79 -23.82 21.59
C HIS A 77 -15.91 -23.88 20.56
N LEU A 78 -16.07 -22.81 19.77
CA LEU A 78 -17.07 -22.72 18.70
C LEU A 78 -16.84 -23.78 17.62
N ILE A 79 -15.60 -23.98 17.19
CA ILE A 79 -15.22 -25.01 16.21
C ILE A 79 -15.58 -26.40 16.73
N LYS A 80 -15.24 -26.70 17.99
CA LYS A 80 -15.59 -27.97 18.64
C LYS A 80 -17.11 -28.20 18.65
N LEU A 81 -17.87 -27.20 19.08
CA LEU A 81 -19.33 -27.27 19.17
C LEU A 81 -19.98 -27.41 17.78
N MET A 82 -19.50 -26.66 16.79
CA MET A 82 -20.00 -26.75 15.41
C MET A 82 -19.79 -28.14 14.82
N ARG A 83 -18.60 -28.72 14.97
CA ARG A 83 -18.31 -30.09 14.49
C ARG A 83 -19.20 -31.16 15.12
N GLN A 84 -19.72 -30.93 16.32
CA GLN A 84 -20.59 -31.86 17.02
C GLN A 84 -22.07 -31.73 16.67
N SER A 85 -22.50 -30.59 16.14
CA SER A 85 -23.93 -30.24 16.06
C SER A 85 -24.40 -29.69 14.72
N VAL A 86 -23.47 -29.30 13.85
CA VAL A 86 -23.74 -28.87 12.49
C VAL A 86 -23.31 -30.01 11.57
N GLY A 87 -24.19 -30.48 10.69
CA GLY A 87 -23.85 -31.47 9.67
C GLY A 87 -22.93 -30.88 8.61
N ILE A 88 -21.65 -30.63 8.96
CA ILE A 88 -20.65 -29.97 8.09
C ILE A 88 -20.38 -30.80 6.82
N ASP A 89 -20.68 -32.11 6.85
CA ASP A 89 -20.56 -33.01 5.71
C ASP A 89 -21.72 -32.88 4.69
N GLU A 90 -22.83 -32.22 5.04
CA GLU A 90 -23.91 -31.92 4.10
C GLU A 90 -23.58 -30.67 3.27
N GLU A 91 -24.14 -30.57 2.06
CA GLU A 91 -24.02 -29.37 1.25
C GLU A 91 -24.65 -28.16 1.96
N HIS A 92 -23.84 -27.13 2.18
CA HIS A 92 -24.24 -25.95 2.95
C HIS A 92 -23.77 -24.64 2.30
N MET A 93 -24.40 -23.55 2.68
CA MET A 93 -24.01 -22.17 2.41
C MET A 93 -23.62 -21.50 3.74
N ALA A 94 -22.73 -20.50 3.69
CA ALA A 94 -22.33 -19.72 4.85
C ALA A 94 -22.82 -18.28 4.73
N TRP A 95 -23.55 -17.79 5.72
CA TRP A 95 -24.12 -16.44 5.77
C TRP A 95 -23.56 -15.67 6.96
N PHE A 96 -23.01 -14.49 6.72
CA PHE A 96 -22.41 -13.66 7.74
C PHE A 96 -23.21 -12.38 7.97
N TYR A 97 -23.60 -12.13 9.23
CA TYR A 97 -24.02 -10.82 9.73
C TYR A 97 -22.90 -10.11 10.51
N THR A 98 -21.79 -10.80 10.78
CA THR A 98 -20.64 -10.23 11.47
C THR A 98 -19.34 -10.73 10.86
N PRO A 99 -18.40 -9.83 10.52
CA PRO A 99 -17.06 -10.23 10.08
C PRO A 99 -16.29 -10.99 11.17
N MET A 100 -16.65 -10.81 12.44
CA MET A 100 -15.94 -11.48 13.54
C MET A 100 -16.03 -13.01 13.45
N ALA A 101 -17.06 -13.57 12.84
CA ALA A 101 -17.19 -15.01 12.65
C ALA A 101 -16.38 -15.56 11.46
N LEU A 102 -15.75 -14.71 10.64
CA LEU A 102 -14.99 -15.13 9.44
C LEU A 102 -14.00 -16.28 9.69
N PRO A 103 -13.25 -16.37 10.81
CA PRO A 103 -12.36 -17.51 11.04
C PRO A 103 -13.07 -18.87 11.05
N LEU A 104 -14.35 -18.93 11.45
CA LEU A 104 -15.15 -20.16 11.44
C LEU A 104 -15.47 -20.63 10.01
N LEU A 105 -15.34 -19.77 9.00
CA LEU A 105 -15.46 -20.16 7.60
C LEU A 105 -14.41 -21.21 7.21
N GLN A 106 -13.25 -21.24 7.88
CA GLN A 106 -12.16 -22.19 7.57
C GLN A 106 -12.56 -23.64 7.85
N GLU A 107 -13.53 -23.84 8.75
CA GLU A 107 -14.07 -25.16 9.10
C GLU A 107 -15.22 -25.59 8.19
N LEU A 108 -15.67 -24.69 7.32
CA LEU A 108 -16.78 -24.91 6.39
C LEU A 108 -16.24 -24.99 4.97
N ASN A 109 -16.91 -25.76 4.12
CA ASN A 109 -16.65 -25.76 2.68
C ASN A 109 -17.94 -25.39 1.93
N PRO A 110 -18.42 -24.14 2.09
CA PRO A 110 -19.75 -23.78 1.62
C PRO A 110 -19.80 -23.66 0.10
N SER A 111 -20.91 -24.12 -0.47
CA SER A 111 -21.27 -23.88 -1.88
C SER A 111 -21.35 -22.38 -2.19
N LEU A 112 -21.81 -21.56 -1.25
CA LEU A 112 -21.93 -20.11 -1.39
C LEU A 112 -21.59 -19.37 -0.09
N VAL A 113 -20.79 -18.30 -0.18
CA VAL A 113 -20.48 -17.38 0.92
C VAL A 113 -21.25 -16.07 0.73
N ILE A 114 -22.10 -15.75 1.69
CA ILE A 114 -22.99 -14.59 1.68
C ILE A 114 -22.59 -13.65 2.80
N TYR A 115 -22.40 -12.37 2.50
CA TYR A 115 -22.21 -11.33 3.52
C TYR A 115 -23.37 -10.33 3.48
N ASP A 116 -24.23 -10.33 4.51
CA ASP A 116 -25.32 -9.35 4.67
C ASP A 116 -24.84 -8.23 5.60
N CYS A 117 -24.19 -7.23 5.01
CA CYS A 117 -23.67 -6.04 5.65
C CYS A 117 -24.85 -5.09 5.93
N MET A 118 -25.50 -5.27 7.09
CA MET A 118 -26.65 -4.45 7.48
C MET A 118 -26.27 -3.15 8.21
N ASP A 119 -25.16 -3.18 8.96
CA ASP A 119 -24.63 -2.07 9.75
C ASP A 119 -23.10 -1.97 9.53
N GLU A 120 -22.54 -0.76 9.64
CA GLU A 120 -21.10 -0.53 9.66
C GLU A 120 -20.54 -0.83 11.06
N LEU A 121 -20.36 -2.13 11.38
CA LEU A 121 -19.94 -2.58 12.71
C LEU A 121 -18.59 -2.00 13.14
N ALA A 122 -17.72 -1.65 12.19
CA ALA A 122 -16.44 -1.00 12.48
C ALA A 122 -16.60 0.46 12.95
N ALA A 123 -17.76 1.09 12.73
CA ALA A 123 -18.05 2.44 13.18
C ALA A 123 -18.75 2.51 14.55
N PHE A 124 -19.03 1.36 15.17
CA PHE A 124 -19.65 1.31 16.50
C PHE A 124 -18.64 1.73 17.58
N LYS A 125 -19.13 2.10 18.77
CA LYS A 125 -18.26 2.52 19.86
C LYS A 125 -17.42 1.33 20.36
N ASN A 126 -16.10 1.49 20.40
CA ASN A 126 -15.13 0.46 20.81
C ASN A 126 -15.29 -0.86 20.03
N PRO A 127 -15.19 -0.84 18.69
CA PRO A 127 -15.31 -2.07 17.91
C PRO A 127 -14.09 -2.97 18.23
N PRO A 128 -14.22 -4.30 18.16
CA PRO A 128 -13.07 -5.19 18.25
C PRO A 128 -11.99 -4.74 17.25
N LYS A 129 -10.72 -4.69 17.67
CA LYS A 129 -9.60 -4.18 16.84
C LYS A 129 -9.52 -4.84 15.46
N GLN A 130 -9.96 -6.10 15.37
CA GLN A 130 -9.92 -6.92 14.17
C GLN A 130 -11.14 -6.73 13.25
N MET A 131 -12.16 -5.95 13.66
CA MET A 131 -13.44 -5.83 12.95
C MET A 131 -13.26 -5.37 11.51
N LEU A 132 -12.52 -4.28 11.29
CA LEU A 132 -12.28 -3.73 9.95
C LEU A 132 -11.44 -4.69 9.09
N GLN A 133 -10.40 -5.28 9.66
CA GLN A 133 -9.57 -6.26 8.97
C GLN A 133 -10.40 -7.46 8.49
N ARG A 134 -11.25 -8.01 9.37
CA ARG A 134 -12.12 -9.14 9.04
C ARG A 134 -13.19 -8.76 8.05
N GLU A 135 -13.73 -7.54 8.11
CA GLU A 135 -14.67 -7.05 7.10
C GLU A 135 -14.01 -7.02 5.72
N ASN A 136 -12.80 -6.45 5.62
CA ASN A 136 -12.03 -6.39 4.38
C ASN A 136 -11.77 -7.79 3.81
N ALA A 137 -11.46 -8.76 4.67
CA ALA A 137 -11.25 -10.14 4.27
C ALA A 137 -12.55 -10.84 3.85
N LEU A 138 -13.64 -10.64 4.60
CA LEU A 138 -14.95 -11.21 4.29
C LEU A 138 -15.49 -10.69 2.95
N LEU A 139 -15.33 -9.39 2.66
CA LEU A 139 -15.69 -8.80 1.36
C LEU A 139 -14.91 -9.39 0.18
N LYS A 140 -13.70 -9.91 0.40
CA LYS A 140 -12.90 -10.54 -0.67
C LYS A 140 -13.31 -11.98 -0.95
N VAL A 141 -13.83 -12.70 0.06
CA VAL A 141 -14.19 -14.12 -0.05
C VAL A 141 -15.68 -14.36 -0.24
N ALA A 142 -16.53 -13.37 0.03
CA ALA A 142 -17.96 -13.46 -0.22
C ALA A 142 -18.22 -13.59 -1.72
N ASP A 143 -19.08 -14.54 -2.10
CA ASP A 143 -19.55 -14.68 -3.48
C ASP A 143 -20.60 -13.61 -3.82
N ILE A 144 -21.37 -13.20 -2.81
CA ILE A 144 -22.40 -12.17 -2.90
C ILE A 144 -22.48 -11.34 -1.61
N VAL A 145 -22.64 -10.03 -1.77
CA VAL A 145 -22.77 -9.08 -0.66
C VAL A 145 -24.12 -8.38 -0.75
N PHE A 146 -24.85 -8.36 0.35
CA PHE A 146 -26.09 -7.60 0.51
C PHE A 146 -25.86 -6.43 1.46
N THR A 147 -26.45 -5.27 1.17
CA THR A 147 -26.36 -4.09 2.02
C THR A 147 -27.73 -3.56 2.45
N GLY A 148 -27.82 -3.09 3.69
CA GLY A 148 -29.08 -2.64 4.32
C GLY A 148 -29.62 -1.27 3.87
N GLY A 149 -28.86 -0.49 3.11
CA GLY A 149 -29.28 0.84 2.63
C GLY A 149 -28.37 1.42 1.53
N PRO A 150 -28.81 2.49 0.83
CA PRO A 150 -28.06 3.10 -0.27
C PRO A 150 -26.69 3.66 0.12
N SER A 151 -26.55 4.25 1.31
CA SER A 151 -25.26 4.78 1.79
C SER A 151 -24.22 3.67 1.92
N LEU A 152 -24.60 2.55 2.56
CA LEU A 152 -23.75 1.39 2.73
C LEU A 152 -23.46 0.69 1.40
N HIS A 153 -24.45 0.62 0.49
CA HIS A 153 -24.24 0.12 -0.87
C HIS A 153 -23.15 0.90 -1.61
N ARG A 154 -23.21 2.24 -1.58
CA ARG A 154 -22.19 3.11 -2.16
C ARG A 154 -20.81 2.88 -1.53
N ALA A 155 -20.75 2.67 -0.21
CA ALA A 155 -19.50 2.42 0.49
C ALA A 155 -18.87 1.05 0.15
N LYS A 156 -19.68 0.03 -0.19
CA LYS A 156 -19.19 -1.34 -0.45
C LYS A 156 -19.07 -1.72 -1.94
N ARG A 157 -19.81 -1.07 -2.85
CA ARG A 157 -19.81 -1.40 -4.30
C ARG A 157 -18.46 -1.24 -5.01
N GLU A 158 -17.56 -0.41 -4.49
CA GLU A 158 -16.19 -0.27 -5.04
C GLU A 158 -15.23 -1.30 -4.46
N ARG A 159 -15.65 -2.02 -3.42
CA ARG A 159 -14.84 -2.97 -2.65
C ARG A 159 -15.16 -4.43 -2.97
N HIS A 160 -16.29 -4.69 -3.63
CA HIS A 160 -16.67 -6.01 -4.13
C HIS A 160 -17.49 -5.89 -5.43
N LYS A 161 -17.34 -6.87 -6.34
CA LYS A 161 -17.96 -6.82 -7.69
C LYS A 161 -19.44 -7.20 -7.71
N ASN A 162 -19.91 -7.95 -6.71
CA ASN A 162 -21.27 -8.47 -6.63
C ASN A 162 -21.95 -7.97 -5.35
N VAL A 163 -22.48 -6.73 -5.40
CA VAL A 163 -23.04 -6.02 -4.24
C VAL A 163 -24.44 -5.51 -4.56
N HIS A 164 -25.42 -5.92 -3.77
CA HIS A 164 -26.83 -5.57 -3.99
C HIS A 164 -27.43 -4.82 -2.80
N CYS A 165 -28.11 -3.72 -3.10
CA CYS A 165 -28.80 -2.91 -2.10
C CYS A 165 -30.20 -3.44 -1.85
N PHE A 166 -30.49 -3.83 -0.62
CA PHE A 166 -31.83 -4.18 -0.14
C PHE A 166 -32.18 -3.33 1.07
N PRO A 167 -32.76 -2.14 0.88
CA PRO A 167 -33.25 -1.31 1.98
C PRO A 167 -34.26 -2.05 2.85
N SER A 168 -34.39 -1.58 4.08
CA SER A 168 -35.41 -2.06 5.04
C SER A 168 -36.82 -2.11 4.43
N SER A 169 -37.61 -3.10 4.86
CA SER A 169 -39.04 -3.23 4.56
C SER A 169 -39.85 -3.25 5.86
N VAL A 170 -41.18 -3.29 5.76
CA VAL A 170 -42.09 -3.30 6.91
C VAL A 170 -43.10 -4.43 6.82
N ASP A 171 -43.52 -4.97 7.96
CA ASP A 171 -44.71 -5.80 8.08
C ASP A 171 -45.95 -4.91 8.16
N THR A 172 -46.55 -4.63 7.01
CA THR A 172 -47.65 -3.67 6.91
C THR A 172 -48.82 -4.09 7.77
N ALA A 173 -49.29 -5.33 7.63
CA ALA A 173 -50.43 -5.86 8.37
C ALA A 173 -50.23 -5.73 9.89
N HIS A 174 -49.00 -5.92 10.37
CA HIS A 174 -48.67 -5.74 11.77
C HIS A 174 -48.85 -4.27 12.23
N PHE A 175 -48.23 -3.31 11.54
CA PHE A 175 -48.23 -1.91 11.97
C PHE A 175 -49.49 -1.11 11.60
N GLU A 176 -50.32 -1.58 10.66
CA GLU A 176 -51.60 -0.97 10.33
C GLU A 176 -52.59 -0.96 11.51
N GLN A 177 -52.41 -1.86 12.47
CA GLN A 177 -53.17 -1.88 13.73
C GLN A 177 -53.09 -0.55 14.50
N ALA A 178 -52.00 0.21 14.33
CA ALA A 178 -51.82 1.51 14.98
C ALA A 178 -52.77 2.61 14.49
N ARG A 179 -53.42 2.40 13.34
CA ARG A 179 -54.42 3.32 12.78
C ARG A 179 -55.68 3.36 13.65
N ASP A 180 -55.99 2.26 14.35
CA ASP A 180 -56.99 2.26 15.41
C ASP A 180 -56.40 2.87 16.68
N ARG A 181 -56.69 4.15 16.90
CA ARG A 181 -56.22 4.92 18.05
C ARG A 181 -56.79 4.43 19.39
N SER A 182 -57.87 3.64 19.37
CA SER A 182 -58.42 3.04 20.59
C SER A 182 -57.57 1.88 21.13
N ASN A 183 -56.69 1.33 20.27
CA ASN A 183 -55.76 0.26 20.61
C ASN A 183 -54.44 0.76 21.23
N ALA A 184 -54.50 1.88 21.96
CA ALA A 184 -53.33 2.44 22.60
C ALA A 184 -52.82 1.53 23.74
N HIS A 185 -51.50 1.42 23.87
CA HIS A 185 -50.89 0.58 24.91
C HIS A 185 -51.29 1.06 26.32
N PRO A 186 -51.62 0.16 27.28
CA PRO A 186 -52.05 0.54 28.63
C PRO A 186 -51.04 1.43 29.39
N ALA A 187 -49.76 1.30 29.08
CA ALA A 187 -48.70 2.17 29.63
C ALA A 187 -48.91 3.68 29.33
N HIS A 188 -49.82 4.05 28.44
CA HIS A 188 -50.17 5.43 28.14
C HIS A 188 -51.29 6.00 29.00
N GLU A 189 -52.03 5.17 29.75
CA GLU A 189 -53.18 5.61 30.55
C GLU A 189 -52.81 6.74 31.53
N ASP A 190 -51.65 6.61 32.18
CA ASP A 190 -51.14 7.59 33.15
C ASP A 190 -50.24 8.68 32.52
N ILE A 191 -50.04 8.68 31.21
CA ILE A 191 -49.16 9.64 30.51
C ILE A 191 -50.03 10.63 29.71
N PRO A 192 -50.08 11.93 30.05
CA PRO A 192 -50.82 12.92 29.29
C PRO A 192 -50.35 13.07 27.83
N GLY A 193 -51.20 13.68 27.00
CA GLY A 193 -50.81 14.15 25.67
C GLY A 193 -50.29 15.60 25.69
N PRO A 194 -49.53 16.02 24.65
CA PRO A 194 -49.13 15.25 23.48
C PRO A 194 -47.95 14.31 23.74
N ARG A 195 -47.97 13.13 23.12
CA ARG A 195 -46.97 12.06 23.29
C ARG A 195 -46.07 11.96 22.06
N LEU A 196 -44.77 12.14 22.24
CA LEU A 196 -43.76 12.05 21.19
C LEU A 196 -42.93 10.79 21.44
N GLY A 197 -42.86 9.88 20.46
CA GLY A 197 -42.36 8.53 20.74
C GLY A 197 -41.24 8.06 19.85
N TYR A 198 -40.34 7.28 20.43
CA TYR A 198 -39.34 6.47 19.74
C TYR A 198 -39.35 5.08 20.36
N TYR A 199 -39.30 4.05 19.51
CA TYR A 199 -38.96 2.71 19.96
C TYR A 199 -37.70 2.22 19.26
N GLY A 200 -36.95 1.32 19.89
CA GLY A 200 -35.72 0.76 19.37
C GLY A 200 -34.66 0.63 20.45
N VAL A 201 -33.52 0.04 20.10
CA VAL A 201 -32.37 -0.03 21.00
C VAL A 201 -31.95 1.39 21.41
N ILE A 202 -31.79 1.62 22.71
CA ILE A 202 -31.32 2.87 23.30
C ILE A 202 -29.82 2.69 23.59
N ASP A 203 -29.00 3.15 22.65
CA ASP A 203 -27.54 3.02 22.67
C ASP A 203 -26.87 4.31 22.15
N GLU A 204 -25.59 4.25 21.81
CA GLU A 204 -24.80 5.38 21.31
C GLU A 204 -25.34 6.05 20.04
N ARG A 205 -26.29 5.43 19.34
CA ARG A 205 -26.92 5.98 18.14
C ARG A 205 -28.04 6.96 18.46
N LEU A 206 -28.59 6.94 19.67
CA LEU A 206 -29.66 7.86 20.08
C LEU A 206 -29.06 9.18 20.61
N ASP A 207 -29.54 10.32 20.13
CA ASP A 207 -29.13 11.64 20.61
C ASP A 207 -29.84 11.96 21.93
N THR A 208 -29.27 11.49 23.04
CA THR A 208 -29.83 11.70 24.38
C THR A 208 -29.83 13.18 24.79
N GLU A 209 -28.92 13.99 24.25
CA GLU A 209 -28.89 15.42 24.54
C GLU A 209 -30.05 16.14 23.85
N LEU A 210 -30.32 15.81 22.58
CA LEU A 210 -31.47 16.31 21.84
C LEU A 210 -32.78 15.95 22.56
N ILE A 211 -32.92 14.72 23.04
CA ILE A 211 -34.08 14.31 23.85
C ILE A 211 -34.25 15.21 25.07
N GLY A 212 -33.15 15.47 25.81
CA GLY A 212 -33.18 16.38 26.95
C GLY A 212 -33.62 17.80 26.57
N ARG A 213 -33.10 18.33 25.46
CA ARG A 213 -33.45 19.66 24.94
C ARG A 213 -34.92 19.77 24.53
N VAL A 214 -35.47 18.73 23.88
CA VAL A 214 -36.90 18.69 23.53
C VAL A 214 -37.76 18.68 24.79
N ALA A 215 -37.37 17.90 25.81
CA ALA A 215 -38.08 17.83 27.08
C ALA A 215 -38.08 19.16 27.83
N ASP A 216 -36.93 19.86 27.83
CA ASP A 216 -36.73 21.13 28.51
C ASP A 216 -37.48 22.29 27.79
N ALA A 217 -37.54 22.26 26.46
CA ALA A 217 -38.24 23.28 25.66
C ALA A 217 -39.77 23.24 25.81
N HIS A 218 -40.34 22.03 25.95
CA HIS A 218 -41.78 21.83 26.13
C HIS A 218 -42.07 20.86 27.28
N PRO A 219 -42.13 21.35 28.53
CA PRO A 219 -42.44 20.52 29.71
C PRO A 219 -43.79 19.79 29.63
N GLN A 220 -44.73 20.29 28.82
CA GLN A 220 -46.04 19.71 28.57
C GLN A 220 -46.04 18.54 27.57
N TRP A 221 -44.95 18.32 26.84
CA TRP A 221 -44.83 17.18 25.92
C TRP A 221 -44.27 15.97 26.65
N HIS A 222 -44.85 14.79 26.41
CA HIS A 222 -44.40 13.54 27.01
C HIS A 222 -43.59 12.72 26.01
N ILE A 223 -42.28 12.59 26.26
CA ILE A 223 -41.36 11.84 25.41
C ILE A 223 -41.31 10.38 25.86
N ILE A 224 -41.69 9.46 24.97
CA ILE A 224 -41.84 8.03 25.27
C ILE A 224 -40.76 7.25 24.53
N LEU A 225 -39.87 6.62 25.30
CA LEU A 225 -38.74 5.83 24.81
C LEU A 225 -38.95 4.36 25.15
N VAL A 226 -39.14 3.53 24.12
CA VAL A 226 -39.47 2.10 24.26
C VAL A 226 -38.33 1.25 23.70
N GLY A 227 -37.58 0.58 24.56
CA GLY A 227 -36.56 -0.38 24.14
C GLY A 227 -35.52 -0.66 25.21
N PRO A 228 -34.65 -1.65 24.97
CA PRO A 228 -33.56 -1.97 25.88
C PRO A 228 -32.50 -0.87 25.85
N ILE A 229 -31.95 -0.56 27.02
CA ILE A 229 -30.76 0.28 27.18
C ILE A 229 -29.54 -0.64 27.16
N VAL A 230 -28.66 -0.45 26.19
CA VAL A 230 -27.45 -1.28 26.03
C VAL A 230 -26.27 -0.42 25.63
N LYS A 231 -25.04 -0.87 25.91
CA LYS A 231 -23.75 -0.23 25.55
C LYS A 231 -23.49 1.17 26.15
N ILE A 232 -24.48 1.79 26.75
CA ILE A 232 -24.38 3.07 27.46
C ILE A 232 -24.73 2.85 28.94
N ASP A 233 -24.22 3.73 29.80
CA ASP A 233 -24.56 3.74 31.22
C ASP A 233 -25.97 4.33 31.41
N PRO A 234 -26.96 3.60 31.96
CA PRO A 234 -28.29 4.13 32.24
C PRO A 234 -28.30 5.38 33.15
N SER A 235 -27.23 5.64 33.89
CA SER A 235 -27.09 6.83 34.71
C SER A 235 -26.94 8.12 33.88
N THR A 236 -26.43 8.03 32.65
CA THR A 236 -26.17 9.19 31.78
C THR A 236 -27.39 9.65 30.99
N LEU A 237 -28.49 8.90 31.04
CA LEU A 237 -29.73 9.22 30.33
C LEU A 237 -30.41 10.47 30.92
N PRO A 238 -31.01 11.35 30.09
CA PRO A 238 -31.73 12.52 30.60
C PRO A 238 -32.93 12.08 31.43
N ARG A 239 -33.01 12.61 32.65
CA ARG A 239 -34.12 12.39 33.59
C ARG A 239 -34.90 13.68 33.80
N ARG A 240 -35.96 13.88 33.02
CA ARG A 240 -36.96 14.94 33.23
C ARG A 240 -38.29 14.26 33.55
N HIS A 241 -39.19 14.97 34.25
CA HIS A 241 -40.50 14.45 34.65
C HIS A 241 -41.38 14.04 33.46
N ASN A 242 -41.09 14.58 32.27
CA ASN A 242 -41.81 14.34 31.02
C ASN A 242 -41.08 13.38 30.06
N ILE A 243 -40.03 12.67 30.51
CA ILE A 243 -39.37 11.60 29.76
C ILE A 243 -39.71 10.24 30.39
N HIS A 244 -40.19 9.30 29.59
CA HIS A 244 -40.70 8.00 30.01
C HIS A 244 -39.90 6.87 29.34
N TYR A 245 -39.10 6.13 30.11
CA TYR A 245 -38.39 4.94 29.63
C TYR A 245 -39.20 3.70 29.97
N LEU A 246 -39.74 3.01 28.97
CA LEU A 246 -40.65 1.87 29.16
C LEU A 246 -39.99 0.49 28.98
N GLY A 247 -38.66 0.49 28.82
CA GLY A 247 -37.86 -0.72 28.68
C GLY A 247 -38.15 -1.51 27.40
N GLN A 248 -37.58 -2.71 27.31
CA GLN A 248 -37.78 -3.61 26.18
C GLN A 248 -39.22 -4.11 26.14
N GLN A 249 -39.84 -4.02 24.95
CA GLN A 249 -41.19 -4.49 24.69
C GLN A 249 -41.17 -5.51 23.55
N SER A 250 -42.13 -6.43 23.54
CA SER A 250 -42.24 -7.41 22.46
C SER A 250 -42.61 -6.74 21.13
N TYR A 251 -42.14 -7.27 20.01
CA TYR A 251 -42.47 -6.76 18.68
C TYR A 251 -44.00 -6.69 18.45
N LYS A 252 -44.75 -7.64 19.03
CA LYS A 252 -46.21 -7.74 18.93
C LYS A 252 -46.94 -6.50 19.45
N VAL A 253 -46.40 -5.80 20.45
CA VAL A 253 -47.09 -4.67 21.10
C VAL A 253 -46.67 -3.29 20.57
N LEU A 254 -45.66 -3.22 19.70
CA LEU A 254 -45.17 -1.94 19.16
C LEU A 254 -46.25 -1.12 18.41
N PRO A 255 -47.17 -1.71 17.64
CA PRO A 255 -48.28 -0.95 17.03
C PRO A 255 -49.16 -0.23 18.06
N HIS A 256 -49.34 -0.82 19.26
CA HIS A 256 -50.16 -0.22 20.32
C HIS A 256 -49.49 1.03 20.93
N PHE A 257 -48.15 1.08 20.92
CA PHE A 257 -47.42 2.29 21.26
C PHE A 257 -47.65 3.38 20.21
N LEU A 258 -47.54 3.05 18.93
CA LEU A 258 -47.83 4.01 17.85
C LEU A 258 -49.26 4.56 17.93
N ALA A 259 -50.25 3.71 18.23
CA ALA A 259 -51.64 4.10 18.42
C ALA A 259 -51.85 5.18 19.50
N GLY A 260 -50.90 5.34 20.44
CA GLY A 260 -50.95 6.39 21.46
C GLY A 260 -50.12 7.64 21.18
N TRP A 261 -49.27 7.66 20.15
CA TRP A 261 -48.32 8.75 19.88
C TRP A 261 -48.85 9.78 18.89
N ASN A 262 -48.50 11.05 19.10
CA ASN A 262 -48.85 12.15 18.21
C ASN A 262 -47.76 12.43 17.16
N VAL A 263 -46.49 12.24 17.52
CA VAL A 263 -45.35 12.42 16.62
C VAL A 263 -44.35 11.30 16.87
N CYS A 264 -43.85 10.70 15.79
CA CYS A 264 -42.79 9.70 15.85
C CYS A 264 -41.44 10.36 15.67
N LEU A 265 -40.50 10.05 16.56
CA LEU A 265 -39.17 10.61 16.58
C LEU A 265 -38.15 9.62 15.99
N LEU A 266 -37.21 10.15 15.22
CA LEU A 266 -35.97 9.48 14.83
C LEU A 266 -34.78 10.37 15.26
N PRO A 267 -34.52 10.50 16.58
CA PRO A 267 -33.54 11.42 17.12
C PRO A 267 -32.17 10.74 17.16
N PHE A 268 -31.63 10.40 15.98
CA PHE A 268 -30.33 9.76 15.88
C PHE A 268 -29.22 10.79 16.04
N ALA A 269 -28.22 10.46 16.86
CA ALA A 269 -27.00 11.26 16.98
C ALA A 269 -26.26 11.23 15.65
N LEU A 270 -25.84 12.38 15.11
CA LEU A 270 -25.12 12.44 13.83
C LEU A 270 -23.62 12.19 14.07
N ASN A 271 -23.24 10.92 14.13
CA ASN A 271 -21.88 10.45 14.41
C ASN A 271 -21.51 9.27 13.47
N GLU A 272 -20.31 8.71 13.61
CA GLU A 272 -19.86 7.63 12.73
C GLU A 272 -20.77 6.39 12.78
N SER A 273 -21.38 6.06 13.94
CA SER A 273 -22.22 4.85 14.07
C SER A 273 -23.60 4.98 13.42
N THR A 274 -24.04 6.20 13.11
CA THR A 274 -25.31 6.46 12.40
C THR A 274 -25.12 6.90 10.96
N ARG A 275 -23.87 7.05 10.49
CA ARG A 275 -23.54 7.50 9.14
C ARG A 275 -24.16 6.64 8.03
N PHE A 276 -24.33 5.35 8.27
CA PHE A 276 -24.81 4.36 7.29
C PHE A 276 -26.15 3.72 7.65
N ILE A 277 -26.91 4.27 8.60
CA ILE A 277 -28.15 3.63 9.05
C ILE A 277 -29.31 3.90 8.09
N SER A 278 -30.11 2.86 7.87
CA SER A 278 -31.38 2.93 7.15
C SER A 278 -32.50 2.35 8.04
N PRO A 279 -33.08 3.15 8.95
CA PRO A 279 -33.94 2.66 10.01
C PRO A 279 -35.28 2.11 9.50
N THR A 280 -35.61 0.86 9.88
CA THR A 280 -36.92 0.22 9.58
C THR A 280 -38.10 1.04 10.11
N LYS A 281 -37.90 1.67 11.27
CA LYS A 281 -38.87 2.51 12.01
C LYS A 281 -39.53 3.57 11.14
N THR A 282 -38.80 4.12 10.17
CA THR A 282 -39.35 5.10 9.25
C THR A 282 -40.56 4.52 8.50
N LEU A 283 -40.48 3.30 7.98
CA LEU A 283 -41.58 2.63 7.28
C LEU A 283 -42.68 2.15 8.24
N GLU A 284 -42.30 1.75 9.46
CA GLU A 284 -43.23 1.32 10.50
C GLU A 284 -44.13 2.51 10.94
N TYR A 285 -43.53 3.69 11.12
CA TYR A 285 -44.23 4.94 11.43
C TYR A 285 -45.10 5.43 10.26
N MET A 286 -44.63 5.29 9.02
CA MET A 286 -45.43 5.59 7.83
C MET A 286 -46.64 4.67 7.72
N THR A 287 -46.50 3.38 8.07
CA THR A 287 -47.61 2.42 8.05
C THR A 287 -48.68 2.78 9.08
N ALA A 288 -48.25 3.29 10.24
CA ALA A 288 -49.11 3.85 11.28
C ALA A 288 -49.69 5.21 10.92
N GLU A 289 -49.29 5.82 9.79
CA GLU A 289 -49.76 7.10 9.29
C GLU A 289 -49.50 8.25 10.26
N LEU A 290 -48.35 8.24 10.94
CA LEU A 290 -48.01 9.28 11.92
C LEU A 290 -46.99 10.29 11.38
N PRO A 291 -47.04 11.56 11.81
CA PRO A 291 -45.99 12.53 11.53
C PRO A 291 -44.64 12.06 12.05
N ILE A 292 -43.59 12.18 11.24
CA ILE A 292 -42.24 11.72 11.56
C ILE A 292 -41.28 12.91 11.56
N VAL A 293 -40.52 13.08 12.64
CA VAL A 293 -39.45 14.06 12.76
C VAL A 293 -38.13 13.32 12.93
N SER A 294 -37.17 13.59 12.06
CA SER A 294 -35.87 12.92 12.05
C SER A 294 -34.74 13.94 12.09
N THR A 295 -33.64 13.57 12.74
CA THR A 295 -32.35 14.21 12.45
C THR A 295 -31.94 13.89 11.01
N ALA A 296 -30.99 14.63 10.46
CA ALA A 296 -30.54 14.52 9.07
C ALA A 296 -29.72 13.24 8.76
N VAL A 297 -30.28 12.07 9.06
CA VAL A 297 -29.72 10.76 8.70
C VAL A 297 -29.74 10.60 7.18
N THR A 298 -28.57 10.34 6.59
CA THR A 298 -28.37 10.38 5.13
C THR A 298 -29.40 9.56 4.34
N ASP A 299 -29.65 8.31 4.72
CA ASP A 299 -30.59 7.46 3.98
C ASP A 299 -32.05 7.81 4.26
N VAL A 300 -32.39 8.40 5.42
CA VAL A 300 -33.75 8.92 5.68
C VAL A 300 -34.03 10.13 4.80
N VAL A 301 -33.06 11.06 4.69
CA VAL A 301 -33.15 12.22 3.81
C VAL A 301 -33.31 11.76 2.36
N ALA A 302 -32.46 10.84 1.91
CA ALA A 302 -32.42 10.40 0.52
C ALA A 302 -33.66 9.60 0.09
N LEU A 303 -34.20 8.75 0.96
CA LEU A 303 -35.32 7.86 0.62
C LEU A 303 -36.69 8.45 0.98
N TYR A 304 -36.77 9.26 2.04
CA TYR A 304 -38.03 9.59 2.70
C TYR A 304 -38.22 11.07 3.00
N GLY A 305 -37.31 11.95 2.58
CA GLY A 305 -37.36 13.40 2.85
C GLY A 305 -38.61 14.11 2.32
N GLU A 306 -39.38 13.50 1.43
CA GLU A 306 -40.68 14.02 0.96
C GLU A 306 -41.79 13.94 2.02
N VAL A 307 -41.71 12.98 2.95
CA VAL A 307 -42.76 12.70 3.95
C VAL A 307 -42.27 12.74 5.39
N VAL A 308 -40.95 12.69 5.60
CA VAL A 308 -40.30 12.83 6.91
C VAL A 308 -39.77 14.26 7.05
N THR A 309 -40.15 14.95 8.12
CA THR A 309 -39.61 16.27 8.41
C THR A 309 -38.18 16.13 8.92
N ILE A 310 -37.22 16.66 8.16
CA ILE A 310 -35.80 16.61 8.49
C ILE A 310 -35.38 17.87 9.24
N ALA A 311 -34.69 17.69 10.36
CA ALA A 311 -34.11 18.76 11.14
C ALA A 311 -32.59 18.59 11.31
N GLU A 312 -31.84 19.62 10.96
CA GLU A 312 -30.37 19.63 11.03
C GLU A 312 -29.83 20.12 12.38
N THR A 313 -30.65 20.79 13.17
CA THR A 313 -30.25 21.36 14.47
C THR A 313 -31.27 21.05 15.56
N PRO A 314 -30.88 21.05 16.86
CA PRO A 314 -31.83 20.83 17.95
C PRO A 314 -33.01 21.81 17.96
N LEU A 315 -32.77 23.08 17.65
CA LEU A 315 -33.85 24.08 17.56
C LEU A 315 -34.78 23.81 16.38
N ALA A 316 -34.24 23.42 15.22
CA ALA A 316 -35.05 23.03 14.08
C ALA A 316 -35.86 21.76 14.37
N PHE A 317 -35.31 20.83 15.16
CA PHE A 317 -35.98 19.59 15.54
C PHE A 317 -37.17 19.87 16.47
N ILE A 318 -36.98 20.73 17.48
CA ILE A 318 -38.07 21.19 18.35
C ILE A 318 -39.17 21.85 17.50
N LYS A 319 -38.80 22.78 16.62
CA LYS A 319 -39.75 23.46 15.73
C LYS A 319 -40.47 22.50 14.77
N ALA A 320 -39.78 21.47 14.29
CA ALA A 320 -40.38 20.42 13.47
C ALA A 320 -41.43 19.63 14.26
N CYS A 321 -41.17 19.32 15.53
CA CYS A 321 -42.16 18.71 16.43
C CYS A 321 -43.36 19.64 16.69
N GLU A 322 -43.13 20.94 16.91
CA GLU A 322 -44.21 21.93 17.05
C GLU A 322 -45.11 21.93 15.81
N ASN A 323 -44.51 22.02 14.62
CA ASN A 323 -45.23 22.01 13.35
C ASN A 323 -45.98 20.69 13.12
N ALA A 324 -45.40 19.55 13.50
CA ALA A 324 -46.04 18.24 13.38
C ALA A 324 -47.29 18.15 14.26
N LEU A 325 -47.27 18.73 15.47
CA LEU A 325 -48.43 18.80 16.36
C LEU A 325 -49.51 19.79 15.88
N LEU A 326 -49.11 20.82 15.11
CA LEU A 326 -50.01 21.83 14.54
C LEU A 326 -50.51 21.49 13.13
N THR A 327 -50.05 20.37 12.55
CA THR A 327 -50.41 19.97 11.17
C THR A 327 -51.91 19.76 11.05
N THR A 328 -52.53 20.42 10.07
CA THR A 328 -53.97 20.29 9.84
C THR A 328 -54.34 18.89 9.32
N PRO A 329 -55.57 18.39 9.56
CA PRO A 329 -56.02 17.11 9.02
C PRO A 329 -55.87 17.00 7.49
N GLU A 330 -56.04 18.09 6.75
CA GLU A 330 -55.90 18.16 5.30
C GLU A 330 -54.45 18.08 4.84
N GLU A 331 -53.51 18.73 5.54
CA GLU A 331 -52.07 18.58 5.32
C GLU A 331 -51.63 17.16 5.62
N HIS A 332 -52.07 16.61 6.75
CA HIS A 332 -51.72 15.26 7.15
C HIS A 332 -52.22 14.22 6.15
N LYS A 333 -53.48 14.33 5.67
CA LYS A 333 -54.03 13.46 4.64
C LYS A 333 -53.21 13.45 3.35
N ARG A 334 -52.66 14.60 2.93
CA ARG A 334 -51.79 14.69 1.74
C ARG A 334 -50.49 13.91 1.94
N THR A 335 -49.87 14.04 3.10
CA THR A 335 -48.66 13.27 3.44
C THR A 335 -48.95 11.77 3.51
N VAL A 336 -50.09 11.37 4.09
CA VAL A 336 -50.50 9.96 4.22
C VAL A 336 -50.63 9.26 2.86
N VAL A 337 -51.16 9.93 1.83
CA VAL A 337 -51.23 9.36 0.48
C VAL A 337 -49.83 8.94 0.01
N ARG A 338 -48.84 9.83 0.19
CA ARG A 338 -47.46 9.56 -0.21
C ARG A 338 -46.79 8.49 0.65
N MET A 339 -47.06 8.48 1.97
CA MET A 339 -46.59 7.43 2.87
C MET A 339 -47.07 6.04 2.43
N ARG A 340 -48.37 5.91 2.07
CA ARG A 340 -48.95 4.64 1.59
C ARG A 340 -48.32 4.18 0.28
N GLU A 341 -48.10 5.09 -0.66
CA GLU A 341 -47.39 4.78 -1.91
C GLU A 341 -46.00 4.20 -1.63
N MET A 342 -45.19 4.87 -0.81
CA MET A 342 -43.84 4.42 -0.45
C MET A 342 -43.85 3.07 0.26
N VAL A 343 -44.74 2.88 1.24
CA VAL A 343 -44.86 1.61 1.98
C VAL A 343 -45.25 0.46 1.05
N SER A 344 -46.20 0.67 0.15
CA SER A 344 -46.67 -0.36 -0.81
C SER A 344 -45.57 -0.85 -1.78
N ALA A 345 -44.56 -0.01 -2.02
CA ALA A 345 -43.42 -0.35 -2.85
C ALA A 345 -42.41 -1.29 -2.14
N THR A 346 -42.51 -1.46 -0.82
CA THR A 346 -41.62 -2.34 -0.02
C THR A 346 -42.30 -3.65 0.36
N SER A 347 -41.54 -4.74 0.57
CA SER A 347 -42.08 -6.01 1.06
C SER A 347 -40.94 -6.94 1.46
N TRP A 348 -41.00 -7.50 2.67
CA TRP A 348 -40.05 -8.52 3.11
C TRP A 348 -40.11 -9.81 2.25
N ASN A 349 -41.30 -10.15 1.71
CA ASN A 349 -41.44 -11.31 0.81
C ASN A 349 -40.67 -11.07 -0.48
N ARG A 350 -40.93 -9.94 -1.16
CA ARG A 350 -40.22 -9.57 -2.40
C ARG A 350 -38.72 -9.44 -2.20
N THR A 351 -38.29 -8.94 -1.04
CA THR A 351 -36.86 -8.84 -0.69
C THR A 351 -36.23 -10.22 -0.54
N ALA A 352 -36.87 -11.13 0.20
CA ALA A 352 -36.37 -12.49 0.38
C ALA A 352 -36.36 -13.29 -0.95
N GLU A 353 -37.39 -13.15 -1.77
CA GLU A 353 -37.47 -13.76 -3.11
C GLU A 353 -36.33 -13.28 -4.01
N LYS A 354 -36.10 -11.97 -4.10
CA LYS A 354 -34.99 -11.41 -4.90
C LYS A 354 -33.62 -11.82 -4.38
N MET A 355 -33.42 -11.87 -3.06
CA MET A 355 -32.17 -12.37 -2.48
C MET A 355 -31.97 -13.85 -2.83
N HIS A 356 -33.03 -14.67 -2.75
CA HIS A 356 -33.01 -16.06 -3.16
C HIS A 356 -32.63 -16.21 -4.65
N GLU A 357 -33.23 -15.45 -5.55
CA GLU A 357 -32.90 -15.45 -6.99
C GLU A 357 -31.41 -15.12 -7.22
N LEU A 358 -30.89 -14.08 -6.56
CA LEU A 358 -29.49 -13.69 -6.68
C LEU A 358 -28.53 -14.74 -6.10
N MET A 359 -28.90 -15.41 -5.01
CA MET A 359 -28.13 -16.52 -4.44
C MET A 359 -28.05 -17.70 -5.42
N GLN A 360 -29.16 -18.03 -6.09
CA GLN A 360 -29.20 -19.09 -7.11
C GLN A 360 -28.32 -18.74 -8.31
N LEU A 361 -28.40 -17.50 -8.80
CA LEU A 361 -27.54 -17.01 -9.89
C LEU A 361 -26.04 -17.04 -9.52
N ALA A 362 -25.69 -16.59 -8.31
CA ALA A 362 -24.31 -16.60 -7.84
C ALA A 362 -23.77 -18.04 -7.68
N SER A 363 -24.61 -18.96 -7.20
CA SER A 363 -24.25 -20.39 -7.08
C SER A 363 -23.98 -21.01 -8.46
N ALA A 364 -24.87 -20.78 -9.43
CA ALA A 364 -24.70 -21.28 -10.80
C ALA A 364 -23.43 -20.74 -11.48
N GLN A 365 -23.14 -19.43 -11.33
CA GLN A 365 -21.93 -18.81 -11.87
C GLN A 365 -20.65 -19.39 -11.26
N LYS A 366 -20.68 -19.72 -9.97
CA LYS A 366 -19.56 -20.32 -9.25
C LYS A 366 -19.34 -21.76 -9.72
N GLU A 367 -20.40 -22.55 -9.87
CA GLU A 367 -20.33 -23.90 -10.44
C GLU A 367 -19.81 -23.91 -11.88
N GLU A 368 -20.27 -23.00 -12.72
CA GLU A 368 -19.80 -22.85 -14.11
C GLU A 368 -18.33 -22.44 -14.15
N SER A 369 -17.91 -21.47 -13.32
CA SER A 369 -16.51 -21.06 -13.20
C SER A 369 -15.61 -22.21 -12.72
N MET A 370 -16.09 -23.00 -11.75
CA MET A 370 -15.38 -24.20 -11.28
C MET A 370 -15.37 -25.32 -12.34
N GLY A 371 -16.43 -25.45 -13.14
CA GLY A 371 -16.52 -26.42 -14.25
C GLY A 371 -15.61 -26.07 -15.43
N ILE A 372 -15.50 -24.78 -15.77
CA ILE A 372 -14.55 -24.28 -16.77
C ILE A 372 -13.12 -24.46 -16.27
N ALA A 373 -12.85 -24.16 -14.99
CA ALA A 373 -11.55 -24.42 -14.37
C ALA A 373 -11.20 -25.91 -14.37
N ARG A 374 -12.17 -26.82 -14.14
CA ARG A 374 -11.98 -28.28 -14.19
C ARG A 374 -11.74 -28.81 -15.61
N SER A 375 -12.40 -28.25 -16.62
CA SER A 375 -12.24 -28.66 -18.03
C SER A 375 -10.98 -28.10 -18.70
N GLN A 376 -10.49 -26.92 -18.29
CA GLN A 376 -9.19 -26.38 -18.70
C GLN A 376 -8.00 -27.12 -18.05
N VAL A 377 -8.27 -27.87 -16.99
CA VAL A 377 -7.29 -28.64 -16.21
C VAL A 377 -6.94 -30.00 -16.85
N GLU A 378 -7.79 -30.56 -17.71
CA GLU A 378 -7.54 -31.86 -18.37
C GLU A 378 -6.61 -31.77 -19.61
N LEU A 379 -6.21 -30.57 -20.05
CA LEU A 379 -5.29 -30.36 -21.19
C LEU A 379 -4.08 -29.50 -20.78
N ASN A 380 -3.00 -30.18 -20.39
CA ASN A 380 -1.63 -29.69 -20.16
C ASN A 380 -1.36 -28.72 -18.97
N MET A 381 -0.49 -29.20 -18.07
CA MET A 381 0.18 -28.57 -16.92
C MET A 381 -0.55 -28.54 -15.55
N PRO A 382 0.22 -28.62 -14.43
CA PRO A 382 -0.27 -29.15 -13.16
C PRO A 382 -1.16 -28.16 -12.42
N ILE A 383 -2.26 -28.72 -11.94
CA ILE A 383 -3.35 -28.11 -11.19
C ILE A 383 -2.80 -27.57 -9.86
N ARG A 384 -2.87 -26.25 -9.65
CA ARG A 384 -2.84 -25.70 -8.28
C ARG A 384 -4.19 -26.02 -7.64
N HIS A 385 -4.19 -27.02 -6.76
CA HIS A 385 -5.21 -27.11 -5.71
C HIS A 385 -5.29 -25.76 -4.99
N ILE A 386 -6.50 -25.28 -4.69
CA ILE A 386 -6.68 -24.25 -3.66
C ILE A 386 -6.27 -24.93 -2.34
N VAL A 387 -5.00 -24.77 -1.98
CA VAL A 387 -4.44 -25.17 -0.70
C VAL A 387 -4.97 -24.18 0.34
N GLN A 388 -5.39 -24.70 1.50
CA GLN A 388 -5.65 -23.95 2.73
C GLN A 388 -4.66 -22.77 2.91
N PRO A 389 -5.02 -21.61 3.51
CA PRO A 389 -3.99 -20.70 3.94
C PRO A 389 -3.17 -21.45 4.99
N ALA A 390 -1.92 -21.76 4.64
CA ALA A 390 -0.99 -22.37 5.56
C ALA A 390 -0.95 -21.56 6.86
N LEU A 391 -0.88 -22.24 8.00
CA LEU A 391 -0.46 -21.63 9.26
C LEU A 391 0.75 -20.75 8.96
N ALA A 392 0.66 -19.45 9.27
CA ALA A 392 1.73 -18.52 8.97
C ALA A 392 3.00 -19.01 9.67
N GLU A 393 4.03 -19.33 8.90
CA GLU A 393 5.26 -19.86 9.45
C GLU A 393 6.01 -18.74 10.18
N ASN A 394 6.37 -18.98 11.43
CA ASN A 394 7.14 -18.01 12.21
C ASN A 394 8.61 -18.08 11.79
N LYS A 395 9.18 -16.94 11.41
CA LYS A 395 10.60 -16.77 11.10
C LYS A 395 11.16 -15.69 12.02
N LYS A 396 12.40 -15.86 12.48
CA LYS A 396 13.03 -14.79 13.29
C LYS A 396 13.33 -13.57 12.42
N CYS A 397 13.90 -13.79 11.25
CA CYS A 397 14.15 -12.73 10.30
C CYS A 397 13.61 -13.09 8.92
N VAL A 398 12.87 -12.17 8.32
CA VAL A 398 12.51 -12.25 6.91
C VAL A 398 13.22 -11.13 6.16
N ILE A 399 13.82 -11.45 5.02
CA ILE A 399 14.46 -10.50 4.12
C ILE A 399 13.66 -10.44 2.82
N ILE A 400 13.26 -9.24 2.40
CA ILE A 400 12.58 -9.03 1.13
C ILE A 400 13.57 -8.49 0.10
N GLY A 401 13.76 -9.27 -0.96
CA GLY A 401 14.61 -8.99 -2.12
C GLY A 401 15.97 -9.68 -2.04
N ALA A 402 16.24 -10.60 -2.96
CA ALA A 402 17.51 -11.29 -3.13
C ALA A 402 18.46 -10.51 -4.07
N GLY A 403 18.47 -9.19 -3.97
CA GLY A 403 19.51 -8.33 -4.57
C GLY A 403 20.83 -8.41 -3.82
N PRO A 404 21.87 -7.65 -4.23
CA PRO A 404 23.17 -7.64 -3.55
C PRO A 404 23.06 -7.36 -2.04
N THR A 405 22.17 -6.45 -1.64
CA THR A 405 21.92 -6.15 -0.22
C THR A 405 21.30 -7.33 0.52
N GLY A 406 20.22 -7.93 0.00
CA GLY A 406 19.53 -9.02 0.70
C GLY A 406 20.34 -10.31 0.74
N LEU A 407 21.10 -10.60 -0.32
CA LEU A 407 22.06 -11.71 -0.34
C LEU A 407 23.16 -11.51 0.69
N SER A 408 23.70 -10.30 0.81
CA SER A 408 24.67 -9.97 1.86
C SER A 408 24.05 -10.08 3.25
N ALA A 409 22.84 -9.58 3.47
CA ALA A 409 22.16 -9.74 4.76
C ALA A 409 21.95 -11.23 5.13
N ALA A 410 21.45 -12.03 4.19
CA ALA A 410 21.24 -13.46 4.37
C ALA A 410 22.55 -14.24 4.64
N TYR A 411 23.66 -13.85 3.98
CA TYR A 411 24.98 -14.42 4.20
C TYR A 411 25.48 -14.19 5.65
N HIS A 412 25.12 -13.07 6.26
CA HIS A 412 25.54 -12.75 7.63
C HIS A 412 24.60 -13.29 8.71
N LEU A 413 23.40 -13.75 8.36
CA LEU A 413 22.42 -14.29 9.31
C LEU A 413 22.47 -15.83 9.37
N ASP A 414 21.60 -16.41 10.20
CA ASP A 414 21.56 -17.84 10.51
C ASP A 414 20.43 -18.59 9.80
N GLU A 415 20.30 -19.88 10.08
CA GLU A 415 19.31 -20.79 9.51
C GLU A 415 17.84 -20.42 9.77
N GLU A 416 17.57 -19.56 10.75
CA GLU A 416 16.21 -19.08 11.07
C GLU A 416 15.77 -17.90 10.19
N THR A 417 16.59 -17.53 9.21
CA THR A 417 16.32 -16.46 8.26
C THR A 417 15.67 -16.98 6.98
N LEU A 418 14.69 -16.23 6.49
CA LEU A 418 14.02 -16.48 5.20
C LEU A 418 14.28 -15.32 4.25
N LEU A 419 14.92 -15.58 3.11
CA LEU A 419 15.12 -14.62 2.02
C LEU A 419 14.08 -14.86 0.92
N LEU A 420 13.27 -13.85 0.62
CA LEU A 420 12.21 -13.89 -0.39
C LEU A 420 12.57 -13.03 -1.60
N ASP A 421 12.35 -13.50 -2.82
CA ASP A 421 12.40 -12.68 -4.03
C ASP A 421 11.34 -13.09 -5.05
N LYS A 422 10.68 -12.10 -5.67
CA LYS A 422 9.66 -12.32 -6.70
C LYS A 422 10.21 -12.90 -8.00
N ASN A 423 11.50 -12.74 -8.26
CA ASN A 423 12.14 -13.18 -9.50
C ASN A 423 12.59 -14.64 -9.39
N PRO A 424 12.72 -15.36 -10.52
CA PRO A 424 13.15 -16.76 -10.53
C PRO A 424 14.64 -16.97 -10.22
N ILE A 425 15.44 -15.89 -10.18
CA ILE A 425 16.89 -15.93 -9.98
C ILE A 425 17.29 -14.76 -9.07
N VAL A 426 18.23 -15.02 -8.14
CA VAL A 426 18.82 -14.01 -7.26
C VAL A 426 19.64 -12.97 -8.04
N GLY A 427 19.83 -11.79 -7.47
CA GLY A 427 20.73 -10.76 -7.96
C GLY A 427 20.11 -9.39 -8.15
N GLY A 428 18.77 -9.27 -8.09
CA GLY A 428 18.09 -7.99 -8.29
C GLY A 428 18.47 -7.34 -9.62
N TRP A 429 18.95 -6.10 -9.59
CA TRP A 429 19.48 -5.43 -10.79
C TRP A 429 20.92 -5.80 -11.13
N CYS A 430 21.61 -6.59 -10.32
CA CYS A 430 22.94 -7.13 -10.61
C CYS A 430 22.88 -8.49 -11.32
N ARG A 431 21.73 -8.84 -11.92
CA ARG A 431 21.56 -10.05 -12.73
C ARG A 431 22.15 -9.89 -14.12
N SER A 432 22.32 -11.03 -14.77
CA SER A 432 22.75 -11.16 -16.16
C SER A 432 21.81 -12.11 -16.90
N ILE A 433 21.65 -11.89 -18.19
CA ILE A 433 20.95 -12.78 -19.11
C ILE A 433 21.93 -13.33 -20.14
N GLU A 434 21.66 -14.52 -20.64
CA GLU A 434 22.39 -15.11 -21.77
C GLU A 434 21.45 -15.24 -22.98
N ASP A 435 21.90 -14.81 -24.15
CA ASP A 435 21.15 -14.84 -25.39
C ASP A 435 22.08 -15.13 -26.58
N LYS A 436 21.89 -16.28 -27.23
CA LYS A 436 22.75 -16.79 -28.32
C LYS A 436 24.26 -16.74 -28.01
N GLY A 437 24.63 -17.07 -26.77
CA GLY A 437 26.01 -17.08 -26.29
C GLY A 437 26.59 -15.72 -25.91
N PHE A 438 25.80 -14.63 -26.02
CA PHE A 438 26.15 -13.34 -25.46
C PHE A 438 25.63 -13.23 -24.03
N THR A 439 26.43 -12.69 -23.12
CA THR A 439 25.98 -12.33 -21.76
C THR A 439 25.76 -10.83 -21.67
N PHE A 440 24.60 -10.41 -21.16
CA PHE A 440 24.26 -9.00 -20.91
C PHE A 440 23.84 -8.81 -19.46
N ASP A 441 24.38 -7.80 -18.79
CA ASP A 441 23.91 -7.41 -17.45
C ASP A 441 22.63 -6.56 -17.55
N HIS A 442 21.87 -6.48 -16.46
CA HIS A 442 20.78 -5.53 -16.30
C HIS A 442 21.34 -4.09 -16.13
N ALA A 443 21.86 -3.50 -17.21
CA ALA A 443 22.75 -2.33 -17.28
C ALA A 443 24.20 -2.61 -16.90
N GLY A 444 25.11 -1.67 -17.17
CA GLY A 444 26.55 -1.85 -16.97
C GLY A 444 26.97 -1.94 -15.50
N HIS A 445 27.65 -3.03 -15.13
CA HIS A 445 28.17 -3.28 -13.79
C HIS A 445 29.69 -3.52 -13.77
N ILE A 446 30.35 -3.08 -12.70
CA ILE A 446 31.78 -3.31 -12.44
C ILE A 446 32.01 -3.58 -10.96
N MET A 447 33.05 -4.34 -10.65
CA MET A 447 33.51 -4.56 -9.28
C MET A 447 34.59 -3.54 -8.94
N PHE A 448 34.31 -2.69 -7.96
CA PHE A 448 35.24 -1.70 -7.46
C PHE A 448 34.92 -1.42 -5.99
N SER A 449 35.93 -1.36 -5.14
CA SER A 449 35.79 -0.96 -3.74
C SER A 449 37.15 -0.63 -3.13
N ASN A 450 37.15 0.26 -2.13
CA ASN A 450 38.32 0.52 -1.28
C ASN A 450 38.25 -0.24 0.06
N ASP A 451 37.15 -0.96 0.31
CA ASP A 451 36.93 -1.69 1.55
C ASP A 451 37.58 -3.09 1.49
N ALA A 452 38.48 -3.35 2.44
CA ALA A 452 39.22 -4.61 2.50
C ALA A 452 38.32 -5.84 2.71
N TYR A 453 37.22 -5.68 3.44
CA TYR A 453 36.24 -6.74 3.65
C TYR A 453 35.51 -7.05 2.33
N VAL A 454 35.15 -6.05 1.53
CA VAL A 454 34.52 -6.28 0.21
C VAL A 454 35.46 -7.03 -0.74
N HIS A 455 36.76 -6.70 -0.75
CA HIS A 455 37.76 -7.46 -1.51
C HIS A 455 37.86 -8.92 -1.08
N GLN A 456 37.81 -9.18 0.23
CA GLN A 456 37.78 -10.54 0.75
C GLN A 456 36.49 -11.26 0.32
N LEU A 457 35.36 -10.58 0.37
CA LEU A 457 34.08 -11.12 -0.07
C LEU A 457 34.12 -11.49 -1.56
N TYR A 458 34.69 -10.67 -2.43
CA TYR A 458 34.88 -11.03 -3.84
C TYR A 458 35.66 -12.33 -4.04
N LYS A 459 36.73 -12.54 -3.25
CA LYS A 459 37.51 -13.78 -3.30
C LYS A 459 36.71 -14.99 -2.83
N ILE A 460 35.87 -14.83 -1.81
CA ILE A 460 34.99 -15.90 -1.31
C ILE A 460 33.97 -16.28 -2.38
N LEU A 461 33.28 -15.29 -2.97
CA LEU A 461 32.16 -15.52 -3.87
C LEU A 461 32.57 -15.99 -5.26
N LEU A 462 33.71 -15.53 -5.77
CA LEU A 462 34.15 -15.81 -7.15
C LEU A 462 35.35 -16.75 -7.22
N GLY A 463 36.15 -16.89 -6.16
CA GLY A 463 37.42 -17.62 -6.20
C GLY A 463 38.32 -17.11 -7.34
N ASN A 464 38.61 -17.99 -8.30
CA ASN A 464 39.40 -17.67 -9.48
C ASN A 464 38.57 -17.10 -10.66
N ASN A 465 37.25 -17.01 -10.56
CA ASN A 465 36.35 -16.49 -11.60
C ASN A 465 36.33 -14.95 -11.63
N VAL A 466 37.50 -14.31 -11.69
CA VAL A 466 37.65 -12.86 -11.65
C VAL A 466 38.59 -12.38 -12.75
N HIS A 467 38.19 -11.30 -13.41
CA HIS A 467 38.95 -10.61 -14.44
C HIS A 467 39.21 -9.17 -13.99
N TRP A 468 40.46 -8.85 -13.66
CA TRP A 468 40.86 -7.50 -13.24
C TRP A 468 41.55 -6.77 -14.38
N GLN A 469 41.09 -5.55 -14.66
CA GLN A 469 41.61 -4.77 -15.78
C GLN A 469 41.59 -3.26 -15.51
N ASN A 470 42.33 -2.51 -16.34
CA ASN A 470 42.36 -1.06 -16.27
C ASN A 470 41.13 -0.46 -16.94
N ARG A 471 40.56 0.56 -16.31
CA ARG A 471 39.36 1.25 -16.78
C ARG A 471 39.60 2.01 -18.08
N GLU A 472 38.66 1.88 -19.01
CA GLU A 472 38.64 2.60 -20.30
C GLU A 472 37.26 3.24 -20.51
N ALA A 473 37.04 4.35 -19.81
CA ALA A 473 35.81 5.14 -19.84
C ALA A 473 35.98 6.37 -20.73
N TRP A 474 35.00 6.64 -21.60
CA TRP A 474 35.11 7.67 -22.64
C TRP A 474 33.82 8.50 -22.76
N VAL A 475 33.93 9.66 -23.38
CA VAL A 475 32.82 10.53 -23.78
C VAL A 475 32.88 10.68 -25.30
N TYR A 476 31.75 10.51 -25.97
CA TYR A 476 31.61 10.82 -27.39
C TYR A 476 30.86 12.14 -27.57
N SER A 477 31.54 13.16 -28.08
CA SER A 477 30.93 14.47 -28.33
C SER A 477 31.59 15.12 -29.53
N LYS A 478 30.82 15.82 -30.37
CA LYS A 478 31.32 16.53 -31.56
C LYS A 478 32.11 15.63 -32.52
N GLY A 479 31.69 14.37 -32.64
CA GLY A 479 32.33 13.40 -33.54
C GLY A 479 33.66 12.85 -33.07
N VAL A 480 34.09 13.13 -31.83
CA VAL A 480 35.35 12.66 -31.28
C VAL A 480 35.15 11.94 -29.94
N HIS A 481 36.10 11.04 -29.63
CA HIS A 481 36.16 10.36 -28.35
C HIS A 481 37.20 11.04 -27.46
N THR A 482 36.77 11.51 -26.28
CA THR A 482 37.66 11.99 -25.22
C THR A 482 37.60 11.09 -23.99
N ARG A 483 38.69 11.00 -23.24
CA ARG A 483 38.71 10.18 -22.02
C ARG A 483 37.79 10.79 -20.96
N TYR A 484 37.20 9.94 -20.13
CA TYR A 484 36.58 10.41 -18.89
C TYR A 484 37.68 10.71 -17.85
N PRO A 485 37.60 11.83 -17.11
CA PRO A 485 36.49 12.78 -17.08
C PRO A 485 36.59 13.92 -18.10
N PHE A 486 35.45 14.32 -18.70
CA PHE A 486 35.39 15.32 -19.78
C PHE A 486 36.10 16.63 -19.41
N GLN A 487 35.86 17.12 -18.19
CA GLN A 487 36.40 18.37 -17.68
C GLN A 487 37.94 18.41 -17.68
N GLY A 488 38.61 17.27 -17.49
CA GLY A 488 40.07 17.17 -17.49
C GLY A 488 40.66 16.64 -18.80
N ALA A 489 39.86 16.37 -19.83
CA ALA A 489 40.28 15.66 -21.04
C ALA A 489 39.75 16.32 -22.32
N LEU A 490 40.02 17.61 -22.48
CA LEU A 490 39.49 18.41 -23.59
C LEU A 490 40.26 18.22 -24.92
N HIS A 491 41.46 17.64 -24.87
CA HIS A 491 42.32 17.43 -26.02
C HIS A 491 41.63 16.60 -27.10
N GLY A 492 41.64 17.10 -28.34
CA GLY A 492 41.01 16.47 -29.51
C GLY A 492 39.60 17.00 -29.81
N LEU A 493 38.97 17.76 -28.91
CA LEU A 493 37.74 18.49 -29.21
C LEU A 493 37.99 19.62 -30.24
N PRO A 494 36.94 20.10 -30.94
CA PRO A 494 37.08 21.26 -31.80
C PRO A 494 37.66 22.47 -31.05
N PRO A 495 38.59 23.24 -31.64
CA PRO A 495 39.26 24.35 -30.95
C PRO A 495 38.31 25.39 -30.33
N ALA A 496 37.17 25.65 -30.98
CA ALA A 496 36.14 26.54 -30.43
C ALA A 496 35.52 26.01 -29.13
N VAL A 497 35.30 24.69 -29.03
CA VAL A 497 34.75 24.03 -27.84
C VAL A 497 35.78 24.02 -26.70
N ILE A 498 37.05 23.75 -27.02
CA ILE A 498 38.15 23.82 -26.04
C ILE A 498 38.24 25.24 -25.47
N LYS A 499 38.23 26.26 -26.34
CA LYS A 499 38.25 27.66 -25.94
C LYS A 499 37.06 27.99 -25.04
N ASP A 500 35.84 27.63 -25.41
CA ASP A 500 34.63 27.87 -24.61
C ASP A 500 34.75 27.25 -23.22
N CYS A 501 35.25 26.01 -23.13
CA CYS A 501 35.46 25.31 -21.85
C CYS A 501 36.48 26.02 -20.95
N ILE A 502 37.66 26.38 -21.48
CA ILE A 502 38.72 27.04 -20.71
C ILE A 502 38.26 28.44 -20.27
N VAL A 503 37.69 29.24 -21.19
CA VAL A 503 37.20 30.58 -20.87
C VAL A 503 36.13 30.53 -19.79
N GLY A 504 35.14 29.64 -19.92
CA GLY A 504 34.10 29.48 -18.91
C GLY A 504 34.65 29.04 -17.55
N ALA A 505 35.63 28.14 -17.53
CA ALA A 505 36.28 27.69 -16.29
C ALA A 505 37.09 28.81 -15.60
N ILE A 506 37.69 29.72 -16.37
CA ILE A 506 38.37 30.92 -15.85
C ILE A 506 37.35 31.92 -15.32
N GLU A 507 36.30 32.22 -16.10
CA GLU A 507 35.27 33.20 -15.73
C GLU A 507 34.53 32.80 -14.45
N SER A 508 34.30 31.50 -14.24
CA SER A 508 33.68 30.99 -13.02
C SER A 508 34.54 31.19 -11.76
N ARG A 509 35.88 31.13 -11.90
CA ARG A 509 36.82 31.24 -10.78
C ARG A 509 37.24 32.68 -10.50
N TYR A 510 37.37 33.51 -11.54
CA TYR A 510 37.99 34.84 -11.45
C TYR A 510 37.09 36.00 -11.94
N GLY A 511 35.86 35.70 -12.38
CA GLY A 511 34.96 36.69 -12.97
C GLY A 511 35.22 36.95 -14.46
N ALA A 512 34.39 37.78 -15.08
CA ALA A 512 34.41 38.01 -16.53
C ALA A 512 35.77 38.51 -17.03
N LEU A 513 36.32 37.84 -18.06
CA LEU A 513 37.61 38.18 -18.67
C LEU A 513 37.60 39.51 -19.45
N LYS A 514 36.43 40.16 -19.57
CA LYS A 514 36.26 41.46 -20.22
C LYS A 514 35.53 42.45 -19.32
N ASN A 515 36.30 43.25 -18.59
CA ASN A 515 35.97 44.65 -18.37
C ASN A 515 36.31 45.42 -19.65
N SER A 516 35.33 45.64 -20.53
CA SER A 516 35.36 46.86 -21.33
C SER A 516 35.05 48.03 -20.40
N GLY A 517 36.10 48.55 -19.75
CA GLY A 517 36.16 49.86 -19.12
C GLY A 517 35.18 50.14 -17.97
N SER A 518 35.55 49.81 -16.74
CA SER A 518 35.44 50.74 -15.61
C SER A 518 36.24 50.22 -14.40
N LYS A 519 36.67 51.16 -13.55
CA LYS A 519 37.79 51.11 -12.58
C LYS A 519 37.72 49.99 -11.52
N PRO A 520 38.87 49.60 -10.92
CA PRO A 520 38.92 48.55 -9.92
C PRO A 520 38.42 49.07 -8.55
N VAL A 521 37.52 48.31 -7.92
CA VAL A 521 37.25 48.42 -6.48
C VAL A 521 38.06 47.34 -5.80
N THR A 522 39.03 47.79 -5.00
CA THR A 522 39.81 46.97 -4.08
C THR A 522 38.91 46.39 -3.00
N SER A 523 38.80 45.06 -2.92
CA SER A 523 38.63 44.39 -1.63
C SER A 523 39.72 43.33 -1.50
N ALA A 524 40.45 43.42 -0.39
CA ALA A 524 41.59 42.57 -0.10
C ALA A 524 41.10 41.17 0.27
N CYS A 525 41.49 40.15 -0.51
CA CYS A 525 41.55 38.79 -0.01
C CYS A 525 42.88 38.64 0.74
N GLN A 526 42.79 38.48 2.06
CA GLN A 526 43.93 38.01 2.85
C GLN A 526 44.26 36.59 2.40
N ALA A 527 45.53 36.42 2.01
CA ALA A 527 46.15 35.11 1.87
C ALA A 527 46.11 34.39 3.22
N VAL A 528 45.71 33.12 3.21
CA VAL A 528 46.01 32.19 4.29
C VAL A 528 46.98 31.16 3.71
N ASP A 529 48.23 31.26 4.17
CA ASP A 529 49.30 30.34 3.86
C ASP A 529 49.07 28.94 4.48
N GLY A 530 49.41 27.92 3.70
CA GLY A 530 50.26 26.82 4.16
C GLY A 530 49.68 25.81 5.15
N ALA A 531 49.02 24.79 4.64
CA ALA A 531 49.24 23.41 5.08
C ALA A 531 48.95 22.44 3.93
N ALA A 532 50.02 22.01 3.26
CA ALA A 532 49.99 20.86 2.36
C ALA A 532 49.67 19.59 3.15
N ALA A 533 48.38 19.28 3.28
CA ALA A 533 47.94 17.93 3.57
C ALA A 533 47.88 17.19 2.23
N VAL A 534 48.62 16.10 2.11
CA VAL A 534 48.62 15.19 0.97
C VAL A 534 47.18 14.72 0.75
N LEU A 535 46.51 15.34 -0.22
CA LEU A 535 45.17 15.00 -0.67
C LEU A 535 45.26 13.71 -1.48
N SER A 536 44.81 12.62 -0.86
CA SER A 536 44.52 11.36 -1.52
C SER A 536 43.49 11.59 -2.63
N ASP A 537 43.85 11.20 -3.84
CA ASP A 537 43.01 11.13 -5.04
C ASP A 537 41.77 10.26 -4.79
N CYS A 538 40.73 10.89 -4.25
CA CYS A 538 39.43 10.28 -4.00
C CYS A 538 38.46 10.78 -5.09
N CYS A 539 38.52 10.07 -6.22
CA CYS A 539 37.61 10.21 -7.33
C CYS A 539 36.20 9.77 -6.97
N ALA A 540 35.27 10.63 -7.30
CA ALA A 540 33.93 10.30 -7.75
C ALA A 540 33.12 9.14 -7.05
N ASP A 541 33.15 8.93 -5.72
CA ASP A 541 32.40 7.90 -4.99
C ASP A 541 31.99 8.16 -3.51
N GLY A 542 31.36 9.28 -3.16
CA GLY A 542 30.16 9.21 -2.29
C GLY A 542 30.25 8.77 -0.82
N THR A 543 31.19 9.26 0.01
CA THR A 543 31.14 9.03 1.48
C THR A 543 31.38 10.30 2.31
N THR A 544 30.52 10.54 3.31
CA THR A 544 30.79 11.41 4.48
C THR A 544 30.95 10.56 5.74
N LEU A 545 31.99 10.82 6.54
CA LEU A 545 32.13 10.35 7.92
C LEU A 545 31.57 11.42 8.89
N GLU A 546 30.81 11.01 9.90
CA GLU A 546 30.40 11.87 11.01
C GLU A 546 31.58 12.14 11.94
N ALA A 547 31.80 13.40 12.32
CA ALA A 547 32.62 13.76 13.47
C ALA A 547 32.16 15.07 14.13
N GLY A 548 31.73 14.95 15.39
CA GLY A 548 32.09 15.82 16.52
C GLY A 548 31.70 17.30 16.51
N THR A 549 30.75 17.64 17.41
CA THR A 549 30.39 19.00 17.86
C THR A 549 31.57 19.85 18.31
N THR A 550 31.65 21.11 17.85
CA THR A 550 32.09 22.27 18.66
C THR A 550 31.50 23.58 18.13
N SER A 551 31.04 24.41 19.06
CA SER A 551 30.40 25.72 18.90
C SER A 551 31.37 26.87 18.58
N SER A 552 30.96 27.86 17.77
CA SER A 552 30.99 29.30 18.14
C SER A 552 30.52 30.26 17.03
N SER A 553 29.64 31.16 17.46
CA SER A 553 29.44 32.58 17.10
C SER A 553 28.99 33.01 15.69
N ASP A 554 27.70 33.37 15.69
CA ASP A 554 26.96 34.34 14.88
C ASP A 554 27.74 35.57 14.39
N GLU A 555 27.64 35.82 13.07
CA GLU A 555 27.46 37.15 12.44
C GLU A 555 27.36 37.08 10.90
N ALA A 556 27.61 35.92 10.27
CA ALA A 556 27.51 35.72 8.82
C ALA A 556 26.12 35.25 8.31
N ALA A 557 25.04 35.56 9.03
CA ALA A 557 23.76 34.85 8.92
C ALA A 557 22.76 35.42 7.88
N VAL A 558 23.08 36.46 7.10
CA VAL A 558 22.06 37.15 6.27
C VAL A 558 22.18 36.91 4.74
N THR A 559 23.17 36.15 4.26
CA THR A 559 23.35 35.87 2.80
C THR A 559 23.43 34.40 2.39
N ARG A 560 23.16 33.43 3.29
CA ARG A 560 23.36 31.98 3.03
C ARG A 560 22.10 31.11 2.98
N ASN A 561 20.94 31.65 2.55
CA ASN A 561 19.67 30.89 2.57
C ASN A 561 19.04 30.65 1.19
N ARG A 562 19.83 30.23 0.20
CA ARG A 562 19.32 29.41 -0.91
C ARG A 562 20.02 28.07 -0.86
N SER A 563 19.27 27.00 -0.63
CA SER A 563 19.73 25.63 -0.86
C SER A 563 20.31 25.54 -2.28
N GLU A 564 21.56 25.14 -2.39
CA GLU A 564 22.24 25.07 -3.67
C GLU A 564 21.65 23.93 -4.51
N ASN A 565 21.33 24.21 -5.78
CA ASN A 565 20.87 23.20 -6.73
C ASN A 565 22.01 22.74 -7.66
N PHE A 566 21.81 21.59 -8.30
CA PHE A 566 22.82 20.95 -9.12
C PHE A 566 23.18 21.76 -10.37
N GLU A 567 22.24 22.51 -10.95
CA GLU A 567 22.52 23.37 -12.11
C GLU A 567 23.47 24.53 -11.73
N ASP A 568 23.18 25.22 -10.63
CA ASP A 568 24.04 26.29 -10.12
C ASP A 568 25.43 25.75 -9.72
N PHE A 569 25.48 24.56 -9.12
CA PHE A 569 26.74 23.87 -8.83
C PHE A 569 27.56 23.63 -10.11
N ILE A 570 26.94 23.14 -11.19
CA ILE A 570 27.60 22.88 -12.48
C ILE A 570 28.23 24.16 -13.03
N TYR A 571 27.47 25.26 -13.06
CA TYR A 571 27.97 26.53 -13.56
C TYR A 571 29.09 27.07 -12.69
N ARG A 572 28.96 27.01 -11.36
CA ARG A 572 29.98 27.52 -10.43
C ARG A 572 31.27 26.70 -10.47
N MET A 573 31.18 25.38 -10.57
CA MET A 573 32.35 24.51 -10.48
C MET A 573 33.08 24.35 -11.82
N TRP A 574 32.36 24.20 -12.92
CA TRP A 574 32.97 23.91 -14.23
C TRP A 574 32.83 25.04 -15.26
N GLY A 575 32.06 26.08 -14.96
CA GLY A 575 31.87 27.21 -15.86
C GLY A 575 30.94 26.93 -17.04
N SER A 576 30.58 28.00 -17.75
CA SER A 576 29.57 27.99 -18.82
C SER A 576 29.91 27.08 -20.00
N GLY A 577 31.19 26.93 -20.34
CA GLY A 577 31.63 26.09 -21.45
C GLY A 577 31.44 24.60 -21.19
N ILE A 578 32.01 24.06 -20.11
CA ILE A 578 31.86 22.65 -19.74
C ILE A 578 30.38 22.33 -19.44
N ALA A 579 29.67 23.26 -18.79
CA ALA A 579 28.23 23.17 -18.56
C ALA A 579 27.47 22.94 -19.88
N LYS A 580 27.68 23.82 -20.86
CA LYS A 580 27.02 23.78 -22.18
C LYS A 580 27.35 22.53 -22.98
N HIS A 581 28.63 22.11 -22.99
CA HIS A 581 29.10 21.09 -23.92
C HIS A 581 28.97 19.66 -23.39
N PHE A 582 28.89 19.46 -22.08
CA PHE A 582 28.80 18.14 -21.50
C PHE A 582 27.86 18.06 -20.29
N ALA A 583 28.12 18.83 -19.23
CA ALA A 583 27.50 18.55 -17.94
C ALA A 583 25.97 18.74 -17.94
N ILE A 584 25.46 19.84 -18.50
CA ILE A 584 24.01 20.08 -18.61
C ILE A 584 23.33 19.09 -19.57
N PRO A 585 23.75 18.93 -20.84
CA PRO A 585 23.05 18.04 -21.75
C PRO A 585 23.10 16.56 -21.31
N TYR A 586 24.24 16.09 -20.80
CA TYR A 586 24.37 14.74 -20.27
C TYR A 586 23.44 14.50 -19.08
N ASN A 587 23.47 15.38 -18.07
CA ASN A 587 22.67 15.19 -16.86
C ASN A 587 21.17 15.38 -17.14
N LYS A 588 20.76 16.29 -18.02
CA LYS A 588 19.35 16.37 -18.47
C LYS A 588 18.92 15.07 -19.16
N LYS A 589 19.80 14.45 -19.94
CA LYS A 589 19.50 13.18 -20.60
C LYS A 589 19.37 12.03 -19.60
N LEU A 590 20.29 11.94 -18.63
CA LEU A 590 20.36 10.89 -17.61
C LEU A 590 19.23 11.02 -16.57
N TRP A 591 19.06 12.19 -15.97
CA TRP A 591 18.19 12.38 -14.82
C TRP A 591 16.74 12.64 -15.19
N THR A 592 16.47 13.10 -16.42
CA THR A 592 15.10 13.34 -16.91
C THR A 592 14.25 14.32 -16.08
N VAL A 593 14.89 15.04 -15.17
CA VAL A 593 14.30 16.07 -14.30
C VAL A 593 15.09 17.37 -14.45
N PRO A 594 14.47 18.54 -14.18
CA PRO A 594 15.20 19.80 -14.14
C PRO A 594 16.32 19.76 -13.10
N LEU A 595 17.55 20.09 -13.52
CA LEU A 595 18.73 20.03 -12.63
C LEU A 595 18.65 21.07 -11.51
N ALA A 596 17.91 22.15 -11.72
CA ALA A 596 17.60 23.14 -10.70
C ALA A 596 16.73 22.62 -9.54
N GLU A 597 16.06 21.46 -9.70
CA GLU A 597 15.28 20.81 -8.65
C GLU A 597 16.10 19.80 -7.83
N MET A 598 17.31 19.47 -8.29
CA MET A 598 18.18 18.50 -7.63
C MET A 598 19.11 19.20 -6.64
N GLU A 599 19.22 18.65 -5.43
CA GLU A 599 20.21 19.09 -4.44
C GLU A 599 21.61 18.51 -4.73
N THR A 600 22.60 18.93 -3.94
CA THR A 600 24.03 18.63 -4.16
C THR A 600 24.65 17.65 -3.14
N SER A 601 23.89 17.19 -2.14
CA SER A 601 24.38 16.31 -1.06
C SER A 601 24.99 14.99 -1.56
N TRP A 602 24.44 14.44 -2.65
CA TRP A 602 24.87 13.19 -3.28
C TRP A 602 26.14 13.32 -4.13
N LEU A 603 26.59 14.55 -4.40
CA LEU A 603 27.81 14.83 -5.17
C LEU A 603 29.07 14.56 -4.38
N GLY A 604 28.99 14.42 -3.05
CA GLY A 604 30.11 14.31 -2.12
C GLY A 604 31.14 13.29 -2.58
N GLY A 605 32.23 13.80 -3.15
CA GLY A 605 33.26 12.98 -3.74
C GLY A 605 32.86 12.22 -4.99
N ARG A 606 31.68 12.39 -5.64
CA ARG A 606 31.09 11.68 -6.82
C ARG A 606 31.32 12.29 -8.21
N VAL A 607 31.80 13.52 -8.26
CA VAL A 607 32.14 14.16 -9.53
C VAL A 607 33.59 14.63 -9.50
N PRO A 608 34.39 14.36 -10.54
CA PRO A 608 35.76 14.82 -10.58
C PRO A 608 35.84 16.35 -10.63
N LEU A 609 36.72 16.92 -9.82
CA LEU A 609 36.91 18.35 -9.69
C LEU A 609 38.35 18.71 -10.09
N PRO A 610 38.70 18.67 -11.39
CA PRO A 610 40.02 19.09 -11.79
C PRO A 610 40.21 20.58 -11.54
N ASP A 611 41.42 20.94 -11.15
CA ASP A 611 41.80 22.35 -11.04
C ASP A 611 41.96 22.99 -12.43
N LEU A 612 42.23 24.30 -12.46
CA LEU A 612 42.35 25.00 -13.74
C LEU A 612 43.60 24.57 -14.53
N GLU A 613 44.70 24.21 -13.84
CA GLU A 613 45.93 23.75 -14.47
C GLU A 613 45.68 22.40 -15.16
N GLU A 614 45.03 21.46 -14.47
CA GLU A 614 44.64 20.16 -15.03
C GLU A 614 43.70 20.29 -16.23
N ILE A 615 42.74 21.23 -16.20
CA ILE A 615 41.85 21.52 -17.35
C ILE A 615 42.67 22.01 -18.56
N ILE A 616 43.64 22.91 -18.34
CA ILE A 616 44.49 23.46 -19.40
C ILE A 616 45.43 22.39 -19.94
N GLU A 617 46.10 21.64 -19.08
CA GLU A 617 46.96 20.52 -19.50
C GLU A 617 46.18 19.49 -20.30
N GLY A 618 44.99 19.12 -19.81
CA GLY A 618 44.07 18.20 -20.47
C GLY A 618 43.55 18.68 -21.82
N ALA A 619 43.63 19.98 -22.11
CA ALA A 619 43.34 20.55 -23.43
C ALA A 619 44.56 20.50 -24.38
N LEU A 620 45.77 20.62 -23.83
CA LEU A 620 47.01 20.69 -24.61
C LEU A 620 47.54 19.31 -25.01
N ARG A 621 47.31 18.27 -24.20
CA ARG A 621 47.81 16.92 -24.44
C ARG A 621 46.79 15.85 -24.07
N PRO A 622 46.87 14.65 -24.68
CA PRO A 622 46.04 13.51 -24.27
C PRO A 622 46.26 13.17 -22.79
N VAL A 623 45.19 12.97 -22.05
CA VAL A 623 45.24 12.48 -20.66
C VAL A 623 45.72 11.03 -20.66
N ALA A 624 46.66 10.72 -19.77
CA ALA A 624 47.18 9.36 -19.58
C ALA A 624 46.07 8.40 -19.13
N LYS A 625 46.30 7.09 -19.27
CA LYS A 625 45.43 6.10 -18.63
C LYS A 625 45.48 6.35 -17.12
N PRO A 626 44.34 6.28 -16.41
CA PRO A 626 44.36 6.36 -14.96
C PRO A 626 45.32 5.28 -14.41
N MET A 627 46.14 5.64 -13.42
CA MET A 627 47.11 4.75 -12.78
C MET A 627 46.83 4.70 -11.27
N GLY A 628 46.86 3.51 -10.68
CA GLY A 628 46.60 3.30 -9.25
C GLY A 628 45.51 2.25 -8.97
N PRO A 629 45.25 1.92 -7.69
CA PRO A 629 44.24 0.93 -7.30
C PRO A 629 42.84 1.28 -7.83
N ASN A 630 42.53 2.58 -7.91
CA ASN A 630 41.25 3.15 -8.37
C ASN A 630 41.11 3.22 -9.90
N ALA A 631 42.19 2.91 -10.63
CA ALA A 631 42.16 2.80 -12.08
C ALA A 631 41.74 1.41 -12.57
N ARG A 632 41.67 0.43 -11.65
CA ARG A 632 41.34 -0.96 -11.95
C ARG A 632 39.93 -1.29 -11.49
N PHE A 633 39.25 -2.11 -12.27
CA PHE A 633 38.00 -2.73 -11.85
C PHE A 633 38.06 -4.22 -12.13
N GLY A 634 37.27 -4.96 -11.36
CA GLY A 634 37.06 -6.39 -11.53
C GLY A 634 35.75 -6.66 -12.25
N TYR A 635 35.66 -7.81 -12.88
CA TYR A 635 34.41 -8.35 -13.41
C TYR A 635 34.48 -9.88 -13.40
N PRO A 636 33.38 -10.64 -13.23
CA PRO A 636 33.43 -12.09 -13.29
C PRO A 636 33.91 -12.61 -14.64
N LEU A 637 34.85 -13.56 -14.66
CA LEU A 637 35.40 -14.07 -15.92
C LEU A 637 34.34 -14.82 -16.75
N ARG A 638 33.40 -15.50 -16.11
CA ARG A 638 32.26 -16.19 -16.74
C ARG A 638 30.97 -15.96 -15.96
N GLY A 639 29.85 -16.01 -16.68
CA GLY A 639 28.50 -15.94 -16.10
C GLY A 639 27.99 -14.54 -15.78
N GLY A 640 28.68 -13.50 -16.28
CA GLY A 640 28.33 -12.10 -16.03
C GLY A 640 28.33 -11.72 -14.55
N PHE A 641 27.74 -10.58 -14.20
CA PHE A 641 27.61 -10.16 -12.81
C PHE A 641 26.73 -11.10 -11.97
N GLN A 642 25.83 -11.86 -12.63
CA GLN A 642 25.06 -12.95 -12.03
C GLN A 642 25.95 -13.96 -11.29
N ALA A 643 27.15 -14.27 -11.79
CA ALA A 643 28.05 -15.21 -11.13
C ALA A 643 28.45 -14.77 -9.72
N MET A 644 28.62 -13.46 -9.49
CA MET A 644 28.88 -12.92 -8.16
C MET A 644 27.66 -13.09 -7.24
N MET A 645 26.46 -12.83 -7.76
CA MET A 645 25.21 -12.96 -7.00
C MET A 645 24.95 -14.41 -6.62
N SER A 646 25.11 -15.33 -7.56
CA SER A 646 24.99 -16.77 -7.34
C SER A 646 26.06 -17.32 -6.40
N GLY A 647 27.23 -16.69 -6.34
CA GLY A 647 28.30 -17.03 -5.40
C GLY A 647 27.92 -16.91 -3.93
N PHE A 648 26.87 -16.16 -3.58
CA PHE A 648 26.38 -16.08 -2.21
C PHE A 648 25.63 -17.34 -1.78
N ILE A 649 24.95 -18.02 -2.71
CA ILE A 649 23.99 -19.10 -2.41
C ILE A 649 24.62 -20.22 -1.56
N PRO A 650 25.82 -20.75 -1.87
CA PRO A 650 26.43 -21.83 -1.08
C PRO A 650 26.79 -21.43 0.36
N HIS A 651 26.79 -20.13 0.67
CA HIS A 651 27.19 -19.61 1.98
C HIS A 651 26.01 -19.11 2.82
N ILE A 652 24.82 -19.00 2.23
CA ILE A 652 23.60 -18.62 2.95
C ILE A 652 23.10 -19.83 3.74
N LYS A 653 22.92 -19.65 5.05
CA LYS A 653 22.44 -20.70 5.96
C LYS A 653 20.91 -20.80 6.00
N GLY A 654 20.24 -19.66 5.84
CA GLY A 654 18.78 -19.56 5.82
C GLY A 654 18.14 -20.07 4.53
N ALA A 655 16.81 -20.15 4.53
CA ALA A 655 16.05 -20.52 3.34
C ALA A 655 16.01 -19.38 2.33
N ILE A 656 16.14 -19.71 1.04
CA ILE A 656 15.94 -18.77 -0.08
C ILE A 656 14.73 -19.25 -0.88
N GLU A 657 13.73 -18.40 -1.01
CA GLU A 657 12.55 -18.67 -1.84
C GLU A 657 12.44 -17.65 -2.96
N LEU A 658 12.45 -18.18 -4.19
CA LEU A 658 12.34 -17.43 -5.43
C LEU A 658 10.93 -17.60 -6.00
N ASN A 659 10.53 -16.71 -6.91
CA ASN A 659 9.14 -16.58 -7.36
C ASN A 659 8.16 -16.31 -6.20
N ALA A 660 8.65 -15.72 -5.12
CA ALA A 660 7.91 -15.36 -3.93
C ALA A 660 7.55 -13.87 -3.98
N ASP A 661 6.44 -13.55 -4.67
CA ASP A 661 5.99 -12.16 -4.78
C ASP A 661 5.31 -11.72 -3.49
N VAL A 662 5.91 -10.78 -2.76
CA VAL A 662 5.29 -10.19 -1.57
C VAL A 662 4.20 -9.21 -2.01
N VAL A 663 2.94 -9.56 -1.77
CA VAL A 663 1.77 -8.77 -2.18
C VAL A 663 1.19 -7.93 -1.05
N HIS A 664 1.48 -8.28 0.21
CA HIS A 664 1.05 -7.48 1.36
C HIS A 664 1.99 -7.68 2.56
N ILE A 665 2.19 -6.61 3.31
CA ILE A 665 2.96 -6.58 4.57
C ILE A 665 2.08 -5.88 5.60
N SER A 666 1.86 -6.48 6.75
CA SER A 666 1.15 -5.86 7.87
C SER A 666 2.14 -5.62 9.01
N PRO A 667 2.63 -4.38 9.19
CA PRO A 667 3.59 -4.03 10.23
C PRO A 667 3.06 -4.34 11.62
N ASP A 668 1.83 -3.93 11.96
CA ASP A 668 1.24 -4.19 13.29
C ASP A 668 1.12 -5.68 13.65
N GLN A 669 1.06 -6.56 12.64
CA GLN A 669 0.91 -8.01 12.83
C GLN A 669 2.23 -8.78 12.63
N HIS A 670 3.31 -8.07 12.30
CA HIS A 670 4.56 -8.61 11.79
C HIS A 670 4.34 -9.75 10.77
N LEU A 671 3.52 -9.50 9.76
CA LEU A 671 3.07 -10.53 8.81
C LEU A 671 3.35 -10.16 7.36
N ILE A 672 3.92 -11.10 6.61
CA ILE A 672 4.14 -11.02 5.16
C ILE A 672 3.21 -12.01 4.47
N THR A 673 2.55 -11.57 3.39
CA THR A 673 1.72 -12.41 2.53
C THR A 673 2.26 -12.43 1.11
N LEU A 674 2.42 -13.63 0.57
CA LEU A 674 2.85 -13.87 -0.80
C LEU A 674 1.66 -13.96 -1.77
N GLY A 675 1.91 -13.71 -3.05
CA GLY A 675 0.90 -13.77 -4.12
C GLY A 675 0.34 -15.17 -4.37
N ASP A 676 1.05 -16.21 -3.95
CA ASP A 676 0.57 -17.60 -3.96
C ASP A 676 -0.20 -17.99 -2.69
N GLY A 677 -0.40 -17.05 -1.76
CA GLY A 677 -1.18 -17.23 -0.53
C GLY A 677 -0.38 -17.66 0.70
N ARG A 678 0.90 -18.03 0.55
CA ARG A 678 1.77 -18.33 1.70
C ARG A 678 1.96 -17.11 2.59
N ARG A 679 2.16 -17.35 3.89
CA ARG A 679 2.28 -16.29 4.90
C ARG A 679 3.43 -16.59 5.87
N TYR A 680 4.17 -15.54 6.22
CA TYR A 680 5.29 -15.62 7.16
C TYR A 680 5.15 -14.55 8.22
N ARG A 681 5.22 -14.94 9.49
CA ARG A 681 5.39 -13.97 10.58
C ARG A 681 6.88 -13.73 10.80
N TYR A 682 7.25 -12.50 11.13
CA TYR A 682 8.63 -12.12 11.40
C TYR A 682 8.78 -11.56 12.83
N GLU A 683 9.96 -11.70 13.42
CA GLU A 683 10.35 -10.84 14.55
C GLU A 683 11.02 -9.57 14.03
N ASN A 684 11.85 -9.71 12.99
CA ASN A 684 12.51 -8.60 12.30
C ASN A 684 12.33 -8.73 10.79
N LEU A 685 12.07 -7.63 10.11
CA LEU A 685 11.96 -7.57 8.66
C LEU A 685 13.08 -6.70 8.07
N ILE A 686 13.95 -7.27 7.24
CA ILE A 686 14.89 -6.49 6.43
C ILE A 686 14.27 -6.28 5.05
N SER A 687 13.94 -5.04 4.71
CA SER A 687 13.47 -4.71 3.36
C SER A 687 14.60 -4.16 2.51
N THR A 688 14.73 -4.71 1.29
CA THR A 688 15.61 -4.16 0.24
C THR A 688 14.82 -3.67 -0.98
N MET A 689 13.49 -3.76 -0.92
CA MET A 689 12.61 -3.33 -2.00
C MET A 689 12.54 -1.79 -2.09
N PRO A 690 12.15 -1.24 -3.27
CA PRO A 690 11.92 0.19 -3.40
C PRO A 690 10.98 0.74 -2.33
N LEU A 691 11.38 1.82 -1.66
CA LEU A 691 10.67 2.39 -0.52
C LEU A 691 9.20 2.76 -0.85
N PRO A 692 8.86 3.35 -2.01
CA PRO A 692 7.47 3.54 -2.41
C PRO A 692 6.69 2.24 -2.57
N GLU A 693 7.32 1.19 -3.11
CA GLU A 693 6.69 -0.13 -3.26
C GLU A 693 6.48 -0.80 -1.90
N LEU A 694 7.41 -0.64 -0.97
CA LEU A 694 7.26 -1.12 0.40
C LEU A 694 6.00 -0.52 1.05
N ILE A 695 5.88 0.81 1.00
CA ILE A 695 4.71 1.49 1.56
C ILE A 695 3.43 1.14 0.80
N HIS A 696 3.51 0.93 -0.51
CA HIS A 696 2.37 0.47 -1.31
C HIS A 696 1.89 -0.94 -0.92
N ARG A 697 2.80 -1.87 -0.63
CA ARG A 697 2.47 -3.23 -0.13
C ARG A 697 1.96 -3.24 1.30
N ILE A 698 2.37 -2.25 2.11
CA ILE A 698 1.80 -2.00 3.44
C ILE A 698 0.37 -1.45 3.31
N GLY A 699 0.13 -0.54 2.35
CA GLY A 699 -1.21 -0.05 2.06
C GLY A 699 -1.76 0.83 3.19
N ASP A 700 -3.03 0.62 3.55
CA ASP A 700 -3.74 1.44 4.54
C ASP A 700 -3.20 1.29 5.97
N ASP A 701 -2.38 0.27 6.25
CA ASP A 701 -1.68 0.11 7.53
C ASP A 701 -0.65 1.24 7.75
N ALA A 702 -0.18 1.90 6.68
CA ALA A 702 0.65 3.09 6.78
C ALA A 702 -0.20 4.38 6.92
N PRO A 703 0.11 5.27 7.88
CA PRO A 703 -0.65 6.50 8.07
C PRO A 703 -0.54 7.41 6.84
N PRO A 704 -1.55 8.27 6.56
CA PRO A 704 -1.57 9.13 5.37
C PRO A 704 -0.27 9.91 5.16
N ARG A 705 0.30 10.51 6.21
CA ARG A 705 1.58 11.24 6.15
C ARG A 705 2.75 10.42 5.58
N VAL A 706 2.78 9.11 5.85
CA VAL A 706 3.84 8.19 5.37
C VAL A 706 3.57 7.81 3.92
N ARG A 707 2.30 7.58 3.56
CA ARG A 707 1.90 7.29 2.17
C ARG A 707 2.15 8.48 1.24
N ASP A 708 1.82 9.68 1.69
CA ASP A 708 2.06 10.92 0.95
C ASP A 708 3.57 11.18 0.77
N ALA A 709 4.36 11.00 1.83
CA ALA A 709 5.82 11.10 1.76
C ALA A 709 6.42 10.09 0.77
N ALA A 710 5.92 8.85 0.76
CA ALA A 710 6.36 7.81 -0.16
C ALA A 710 5.98 8.10 -1.61
N ALA A 711 4.77 8.61 -1.86
CA ALA A 711 4.31 9.00 -3.19
C ALA A 711 5.09 10.19 -3.78
N ALA A 712 5.64 11.06 -2.92
CA ALA A 712 6.47 12.19 -3.33
C ALA A 712 7.92 11.80 -3.71
N LEU A 713 8.36 10.57 -3.46
CA LEU A 713 9.71 10.12 -3.78
C LEU A 713 9.90 9.92 -5.29
N ARG A 714 10.85 10.67 -5.87
CA ARG A 714 11.14 10.66 -7.30
C ARG A 714 12.26 9.68 -7.67
N HIS A 715 12.13 9.10 -8.85
CA HIS A 715 13.11 8.18 -9.43
C HIS A 715 13.18 8.33 -10.95
N VAL A 716 14.20 7.73 -11.54
CA VAL A 716 14.38 7.60 -12.99
C VAL A 716 14.42 6.13 -13.34
N SER A 717 13.77 5.79 -14.45
CA SER A 717 13.78 4.45 -15.01
C SER A 717 14.80 4.35 -16.15
N VAL A 718 15.32 3.14 -16.39
CA VAL A 718 16.24 2.87 -17.50
C VAL A 718 15.74 1.69 -18.32
N ARG A 719 15.65 1.90 -19.62
CA ARG A 719 15.47 0.84 -20.61
C ARG A 719 16.84 0.50 -21.21
N CYS A 720 17.25 -0.76 -21.08
CA CYS A 720 18.44 -1.27 -21.74
C CYS A 720 18.04 -1.93 -23.05
N VAL A 721 18.77 -1.61 -24.12
CA VAL A 721 18.73 -2.33 -25.40
C VAL A 721 20.06 -3.04 -25.58
N ASN A 722 20.02 -4.37 -25.51
CA ASN A 722 21.18 -5.23 -25.66
C ASN A 722 21.31 -5.65 -27.12
N LEU A 723 22.49 -5.49 -27.70
CA LEU A 723 22.78 -5.81 -29.09
C LEU A 723 23.99 -6.75 -29.13
N GLY A 724 23.81 -7.94 -29.69
CA GLY A 724 24.89 -8.87 -30.01
C GLY A 724 25.13 -8.86 -31.52
N ILE A 725 26.33 -8.48 -31.94
CA ILE A 725 26.70 -8.37 -33.36
C ILE A 725 27.72 -9.43 -33.76
N GLY A 726 27.72 -9.82 -35.03
CA GLY A 726 28.62 -10.81 -35.62
C GLY A 726 29.94 -10.21 -36.10
N ARG A 727 30.59 -9.40 -35.26
CA ARG A 727 31.93 -8.85 -35.48
C ARG A 727 32.63 -8.68 -34.14
N GLU A 728 33.88 -9.15 -34.06
CA GLU A 728 34.69 -9.01 -32.85
C GLU A 728 35.41 -7.66 -32.77
N ASN A 729 35.91 -7.33 -31.57
CA ASN A 729 36.87 -6.25 -31.34
C ASN A 729 36.45 -4.88 -31.90
N ILE A 730 35.18 -4.52 -31.72
CA ILE A 730 34.64 -3.28 -32.32
C ILE A 730 35.26 -2.02 -31.72
N THR A 731 35.76 -2.09 -30.49
CA THR A 731 36.49 -1.03 -29.78
C THR A 731 37.12 -1.61 -28.50
N ASP A 732 38.06 -0.89 -27.90
CA ASP A 732 38.78 -1.23 -26.67
C ASP A 732 38.16 -0.65 -25.39
N LYS A 733 37.03 0.06 -25.53
CA LYS A 733 36.41 0.86 -24.46
C LYS A 733 35.50 -0.01 -23.60
N HIS A 734 35.36 0.34 -22.32
CA HIS A 734 34.44 -0.35 -21.41
C HIS A 734 33.06 0.30 -21.39
N TRP A 735 33.00 1.63 -21.38
CA TRP A 735 31.74 2.37 -21.53
C TRP A 735 31.98 3.76 -22.11
N ILE A 736 30.94 4.28 -22.75
CA ILE A 736 30.96 5.56 -23.46
C ILE A 736 29.73 6.38 -23.08
N TYR A 737 29.93 7.65 -22.72
CA TYR A 737 28.87 8.60 -22.41
C TYR A 737 28.52 9.45 -23.64
N TYR A 738 27.22 9.70 -23.85
CA TYR A 738 26.69 10.39 -25.02
C TYR A 738 25.79 11.58 -24.61
N PRO A 739 26.35 12.80 -24.50
CA PRO A 739 25.59 14.00 -24.17
C PRO A 739 24.66 14.51 -25.29
N GLU A 740 24.90 14.16 -26.56
CA GLU A 740 24.28 14.80 -27.75
C GLU A 740 23.03 14.06 -28.25
N ASP A 741 22.72 14.06 -29.55
CA ASP A 741 21.41 13.65 -30.08
C ASP A 741 21.27 12.12 -30.32
N THR A 742 21.72 11.31 -29.36
CA THR A 742 21.44 9.87 -29.30
C THR A 742 20.29 9.56 -28.34
N ILE A 743 19.55 8.49 -28.60
CA ILE A 743 18.50 8.02 -27.69
C ILE A 743 19.08 7.55 -26.35
N PHE A 744 20.22 6.84 -26.38
CA PHE A 744 20.93 6.39 -25.19
C PHE A 744 21.80 7.50 -24.60
N HIS A 745 21.96 7.48 -23.28
CA HIS A 745 22.90 8.36 -22.57
C HIS A 745 24.25 7.67 -22.35
N ARG A 746 24.26 6.33 -22.31
CA ARG A 746 25.46 5.53 -22.12
C ARG A 746 25.38 4.25 -22.97
N ILE A 747 26.51 3.82 -23.50
CA ILE A 747 26.70 2.44 -23.96
C ILE A 747 27.70 1.76 -23.04
N PHE A 748 27.35 0.58 -22.53
CA PHE A 748 28.25 -0.32 -21.83
C PHE A 748 28.68 -1.46 -22.76
N LEU A 749 29.98 -1.70 -22.88
CA LEU A 749 30.55 -2.71 -23.76
C LEU A 749 30.88 -3.94 -22.96
N GLN A 750 29.84 -4.72 -22.69
CA GLN A 750 29.88 -5.92 -21.88
C GLN A 750 30.97 -6.90 -22.36
N GLY A 751 31.14 -7.01 -23.68
CA GLY A 751 32.17 -7.83 -24.30
C GLY A 751 33.61 -7.52 -23.88
N ASN A 752 33.89 -6.29 -23.46
CA ASN A 752 35.21 -5.90 -22.94
C ASN A 752 35.31 -6.04 -21.42
N ALA A 753 34.20 -6.15 -20.69
CA ALA A 753 34.24 -6.40 -19.25
C ALA A 753 34.81 -7.79 -18.95
N SER A 754 34.48 -8.78 -19.79
CA SER A 754 35.12 -10.10 -19.78
C SER A 754 35.10 -10.75 -21.16
N PRO A 755 36.19 -11.45 -21.55
CA PRO A 755 36.20 -12.25 -22.77
C PRO A 755 35.14 -13.36 -22.77
N GLY A 756 34.66 -13.79 -21.59
CA GLY A 756 33.62 -14.81 -21.46
C GLY A 756 32.20 -14.31 -21.75
N CYS A 757 31.98 -13.02 -22.00
CA CYS A 757 30.66 -12.46 -22.31
C CYS A 757 30.28 -12.53 -23.79
N ASN A 758 31.24 -12.83 -24.68
CA ASN A 758 31.02 -12.91 -26.11
C ASN A 758 31.15 -14.34 -26.63
N PRO A 759 30.31 -14.77 -27.59
CA PRO A 759 30.58 -15.97 -28.36
C PRO A 759 31.71 -15.70 -29.38
N PRO A 760 32.41 -16.74 -29.86
CA PRO A 760 33.39 -16.58 -30.94
C PRO A 760 32.78 -15.90 -32.18
N GLY A 761 33.49 -14.92 -32.73
CA GLY A 761 33.04 -14.12 -33.86
C GLY A 761 32.08 -12.98 -33.52
N GLY A 762 31.73 -12.78 -32.24
CA GLY A 762 30.72 -11.82 -31.81
C GLY A 762 31.20 -10.74 -30.83
N PHE A 763 30.43 -9.67 -30.73
CA PHE A 763 30.60 -8.64 -29.69
C PHE A 763 29.27 -8.12 -29.15
N GLY A 764 29.11 -8.10 -27.82
CA GLY A 764 27.92 -7.63 -27.11
C GLY A 764 28.07 -6.21 -26.56
N LEU A 765 27.04 -5.38 -26.74
CA LEU A 765 26.93 -4.05 -26.15
C LEU A 765 25.51 -3.75 -25.64
N THR A 766 25.41 -2.88 -24.64
CA THR A 766 24.15 -2.47 -24.02
C THR A 766 24.00 -0.96 -24.12
N CYS A 767 22.95 -0.51 -24.81
CA CYS A 767 22.54 0.89 -24.85
C CYS A 767 21.61 1.17 -23.66
N GLU A 768 21.93 2.17 -22.84
CA GLU A 768 21.12 2.57 -21.70
C GLU A 768 20.34 3.86 -22.00
N ILE A 769 19.02 3.81 -21.86
CA ILE A 769 18.11 4.90 -22.17
C ILE A 769 17.32 5.26 -20.91
N SER A 770 17.53 6.47 -20.38
CA SER A 770 16.75 6.95 -19.24
C SER A 770 15.39 7.48 -19.70
N TYR A 771 14.35 7.13 -18.96
CA TYR A 771 13.00 7.63 -19.16
C TYR A 771 12.31 7.91 -17.83
N SER A 772 11.28 8.73 -17.90
CA SER A 772 10.39 9.06 -16.79
C SER A 772 9.04 9.53 -17.33
N PRO A 773 8.01 9.73 -16.49
CA PRO A 773 6.75 10.33 -16.95
C PRO A 773 6.95 11.70 -17.64
N ALA A 774 7.95 12.48 -17.23
CA ALA A 774 8.27 13.78 -17.83
C ALA A 774 9.05 13.66 -19.16
N LYS A 775 9.74 12.54 -19.37
CA LYS A 775 10.49 12.24 -20.59
C LYS A 775 10.25 10.77 -20.96
N PRO A 776 9.07 10.45 -21.54
CA PRO A 776 8.76 9.07 -21.94
C PRO A 776 9.67 8.61 -23.07
N LEU A 777 9.76 7.29 -23.26
CA LEU A 777 10.44 6.73 -24.41
C LEU A 777 9.71 7.15 -25.70
N PRO A 778 10.44 7.60 -26.74
CA PRO A 778 9.82 8.07 -27.98
C PRO A 778 9.20 6.92 -28.80
N VAL A 779 9.71 5.71 -28.62
CA VAL A 779 9.30 4.46 -29.29
C VAL A 779 9.58 3.27 -28.36
N GLU A 780 8.93 2.14 -28.61
CA GLU A 780 8.99 0.93 -27.80
C GLU A 780 9.24 -0.34 -28.66
N GLY A 781 9.60 -1.44 -28.01
CA GLY A 781 9.78 -2.75 -28.65
C GLY A 781 10.81 -2.73 -29.79
N GLN A 782 10.45 -3.32 -30.95
CA GLN A 782 11.35 -3.39 -32.10
C GLN A 782 11.75 -2.01 -32.63
N ALA A 783 10.84 -1.02 -32.61
CA ALA A 783 11.15 0.33 -33.07
C ALA A 783 12.22 1.02 -32.20
N LEU A 784 12.26 0.70 -30.90
CA LEU A 784 13.32 1.17 -30.00
C LEU A 784 14.67 0.50 -30.31
N ILE A 785 14.66 -0.79 -30.62
CA ILE A 785 15.86 -1.53 -31.05
C ILE A 785 16.41 -0.91 -32.35
N ASP A 786 15.55 -0.72 -33.35
CA ASP A 786 15.92 -0.15 -34.64
C ASP A 786 16.49 1.27 -34.47
N ARG A 787 15.87 2.08 -33.60
CA ARG A 787 16.38 3.41 -33.27
C ARG A 787 17.75 3.36 -32.61
N CYS A 788 17.98 2.44 -31.67
CA CYS A 788 19.28 2.28 -31.03
C CYS A 788 20.36 1.83 -32.03
N VAL A 789 20.03 0.93 -32.95
CA VAL A 789 20.93 0.48 -34.01
C VAL A 789 21.32 1.64 -34.92
N GLU A 790 20.36 2.45 -35.37
CA GLU A 790 20.65 3.60 -36.22
C GLU A 790 21.48 4.66 -35.48
N ASP A 791 21.17 4.96 -34.21
CA ASP A 791 21.98 5.88 -33.41
C ASP A 791 23.40 5.32 -33.16
N CYS A 792 23.55 4.00 -33.00
CA CYS A 792 24.85 3.34 -32.93
C CYS A 792 25.66 3.47 -34.24
N ILE A 793 25.00 3.38 -35.39
CA ILE A 793 25.63 3.62 -36.69
C ILE A 793 26.05 5.09 -36.82
N ASN A 794 25.18 6.01 -36.40
CA ASN A 794 25.43 7.46 -36.47
C ASN A 794 26.63 7.90 -35.62
N VAL A 795 26.83 7.28 -34.45
CA VAL A 795 28.00 7.54 -33.60
C VAL A 795 29.23 6.68 -33.97
N GLY A 796 29.12 5.85 -35.01
CA GLY A 796 30.22 5.06 -35.55
C GLY A 796 30.65 3.86 -34.71
N ILE A 797 29.85 3.43 -33.74
CA ILE A 797 30.14 2.19 -32.97
C ILE A 797 29.72 0.94 -33.76
N LEU A 798 28.68 1.06 -34.59
CA LEU A 798 28.25 0.05 -35.56
C LEU A 798 28.42 0.55 -36.99
N THR A 799 28.47 -0.39 -37.93
CA THR A 799 28.44 -0.14 -39.37
C THR A 799 27.19 -0.75 -39.99
N ARG A 800 26.73 -0.25 -41.15
CA ARG A 800 25.59 -0.85 -41.87
C ARG A 800 25.83 -2.29 -42.33
N GLY A 801 27.08 -2.75 -42.36
CA GLY A 801 27.45 -4.12 -42.70
C GLY A 801 27.44 -5.07 -41.49
N ASP A 802 27.29 -4.56 -40.26
CA ASP A 802 27.30 -5.41 -39.06
C ASP A 802 26.04 -6.26 -39.01
N LYS A 803 26.23 -7.59 -38.93
CA LYS A 803 25.13 -8.53 -38.75
C LYS A 803 24.67 -8.53 -37.30
N LEU A 804 23.43 -8.11 -37.06
CA LEU A 804 22.79 -8.27 -35.75
C LEU A 804 22.46 -9.75 -35.52
N VAL A 805 23.13 -10.37 -34.55
CA VAL A 805 22.94 -11.79 -34.17
C VAL A 805 21.80 -11.92 -33.18
N THR A 806 21.75 -11.04 -32.18
CA THR A 806 20.63 -10.96 -31.24
C THR A 806 20.37 -9.54 -30.77
N ALA A 807 19.13 -9.29 -30.36
CA ALA A 807 18.73 -8.06 -29.71
C ALA A 807 17.60 -8.34 -28.73
N ASN A 808 17.69 -7.75 -27.54
CA ASN A 808 16.65 -7.85 -26.53
C ASN A 808 16.60 -6.56 -25.70
N THR A 809 15.56 -6.42 -24.89
CA THR A 809 15.36 -5.25 -24.05
C THR A 809 15.15 -5.65 -22.59
N ILE A 810 15.74 -4.90 -21.66
CA ILE A 810 15.55 -5.06 -20.22
C ILE A 810 15.02 -3.75 -19.65
N ASP A 811 13.95 -3.82 -18.86
CA ASP A 811 13.36 -2.66 -18.20
C ASP A 811 13.73 -2.59 -16.71
N MET A 812 14.15 -1.40 -16.28
CA MET A 812 14.52 -1.08 -14.90
C MET A 812 13.69 0.11 -14.41
N PRO A 813 12.49 -0.12 -13.88
CA PRO A 813 11.58 0.95 -13.46
C PRO A 813 12.19 1.82 -12.36
N TYR A 814 12.95 1.24 -11.43
CA TYR A 814 13.71 1.96 -10.42
C TYR A 814 15.19 1.84 -10.72
N ALA A 815 15.72 2.71 -11.58
CA ALA A 815 17.15 2.71 -11.89
C ALA A 815 17.89 3.69 -10.95
N TYR A 816 17.50 4.97 -10.94
CA TYR A 816 18.15 6.00 -10.14
C TYR A 816 17.19 6.67 -9.17
N VAL A 817 17.66 6.91 -7.94
CA VAL A 817 16.97 7.74 -6.95
C VAL A 817 17.28 9.21 -7.23
N VAL A 818 16.26 10.06 -7.27
CA VAL A 818 16.42 11.50 -7.47
C VAL A 818 16.58 12.19 -6.11
N TYR A 819 17.64 12.97 -5.97
CA TYR A 819 17.90 13.82 -4.80
C TYR A 819 17.31 15.20 -5.06
N ASP A 820 16.01 15.34 -4.83
CA ASP A 820 15.37 16.66 -4.77
C ASP A 820 15.41 17.25 -3.35
N HIS A 821 14.99 18.50 -3.22
CA HIS A 821 15.05 19.23 -1.95
C HIS A 821 14.10 18.69 -0.85
N VAL A 822 13.12 17.84 -1.18
CA VAL A 822 12.15 17.29 -0.21
C VAL A 822 12.43 15.83 0.15
N ARG A 823 13.29 15.15 -0.63
CA ARG A 823 13.65 13.73 -0.46
C ARG A 823 14.02 13.39 0.97
N LYS A 824 14.97 14.13 1.57
CA LYS A 824 15.50 13.85 2.90
C LYS A 824 14.38 13.80 3.95
N GLN A 825 13.52 14.82 3.97
CA GLN A 825 12.39 14.90 4.90
C GLN A 825 11.39 13.75 4.70
N ASN A 826 11.09 13.40 3.45
CA ASN A 826 10.17 12.31 3.13
C ASN A 826 10.74 10.95 3.56
N VAL A 827 12.02 10.69 3.28
CA VAL A 827 12.71 9.47 3.71
C VAL A 827 12.77 9.35 5.23
N GLU A 828 13.10 10.43 5.93
CA GLU A 828 13.10 10.46 7.40
C GLU A 828 11.71 10.19 8.00
N THR A 829 10.66 10.76 7.39
CA THR A 829 9.26 10.54 7.81
C THR A 829 8.87 9.07 7.70
N ILE A 830 9.22 8.42 6.60
CA ILE A 830 8.92 7.00 6.35
C ILE A 830 9.76 6.10 7.26
N LYS A 831 11.07 6.35 7.31
CA LYS A 831 12.02 5.56 8.10
C LYS A 831 11.68 5.59 9.59
N GLY A 832 11.35 6.76 10.14
CA GLY A 832 10.98 6.89 11.54
C GLY A 832 9.76 6.03 11.90
N TRP A 833 8.74 6.03 11.04
CA TRP A 833 7.57 5.19 11.24
C TRP A 833 7.91 3.69 11.12
N LEU A 834 8.61 3.27 10.07
CA LEU A 834 8.96 1.86 9.87
C LEU A 834 9.82 1.27 11.00
N SER A 835 10.69 2.09 11.60
CA SER A 835 11.52 1.65 12.73
C SER A 835 10.72 1.35 14.01
N GLU A 836 9.49 1.85 14.14
CA GLU A 836 8.59 1.52 15.24
C GLU A 836 7.95 0.12 15.09
N HIS A 837 8.14 -0.54 13.94
CA HIS A 837 7.51 -1.82 13.56
C HIS A 837 8.52 -2.94 13.23
N ASP A 838 9.74 -2.84 13.76
CA ASP A 838 10.80 -3.83 13.54
C ASP A 838 11.17 -4.05 12.06
N ILE A 839 10.95 -3.02 11.22
CA ILE A 839 11.29 -3.01 9.79
C ILE A 839 12.59 -2.22 9.57
N ILE A 840 13.63 -2.93 9.15
CA ILE A 840 14.95 -2.38 8.83
C ILE A 840 15.04 -2.13 7.33
N LEU A 841 15.22 -0.86 6.95
CA LEU A 841 15.51 -0.47 5.57
C LEU A 841 17.00 -0.71 5.26
N ALA A 842 17.29 -1.36 4.14
CA ALA A 842 18.67 -1.57 3.69
C ALA A 842 18.80 -1.49 2.17
N GLY A 843 19.87 -0.85 1.70
CA GLY A 843 20.24 -0.87 0.29
C GLY A 843 19.64 0.28 -0.53
N ARG A 844 20.10 0.36 -1.80
CA ARG A 844 19.85 1.48 -2.72
C ARG A 844 18.40 1.98 -2.70
N TYR A 845 17.45 1.06 -2.88
CA TYR A 845 16.06 1.43 -3.09
C TYR A 845 15.24 1.45 -1.82
N SER A 846 15.65 0.76 -0.76
CA SER A 846 14.89 0.77 0.50
C SER A 846 15.29 1.94 1.39
N GLU A 847 16.58 2.27 1.45
CA GLU A 847 17.06 3.49 2.11
C GLU A 847 16.85 4.74 1.23
N TRP A 848 16.47 4.53 -0.04
CA TRP A 848 16.30 5.58 -1.04
C TRP A 848 17.57 6.43 -1.23
N GLU A 849 18.72 5.75 -1.28
CA GLU A 849 20.05 6.33 -1.43
C GLU A 849 20.72 5.82 -2.71
N TYR A 850 21.65 6.58 -3.26
CA TYR A 850 22.43 6.14 -4.42
C TYR A 850 23.58 5.23 -3.97
N TYR A 851 23.51 3.93 -4.27
CA TYR A 851 24.54 2.93 -3.96
C TYR A 851 25.14 2.27 -5.21
N ASN A 852 26.40 1.87 -5.08
CA ASN A 852 27.06 0.87 -5.91
C ASN A 852 26.92 -0.53 -5.26
N SER A 853 27.36 -1.59 -5.93
CA SER A 853 27.23 -2.96 -5.41
C SER A 853 27.99 -3.20 -4.11
N ASP A 854 29.17 -2.59 -3.94
CA ASP A 854 29.96 -2.70 -2.70
C ASP A 854 29.25 -2.07 -1.50
N HIS A 855 28.72 -0.86 -1.67
CA HIS A 855 27.85 -0.21 -0.67
C HIS A 855 26.61 -1.06 -0.38
N ALA A 856 26.03 -1.68 -1.40
CA ALA A 856 24.89 -2.59 -1.22
C ALA A 856 25.24 -3.82 -0.36
N PHE A 857 26.44 -4.40 -0.52
CA PHE A 857 26.91 -5.50 0.33
C PHE A 857 27.12 -5.04 1.77
N LEU A 858 27.76 -3.88 1.97
CA LEU A 858 27.98 -3.31 3.30
C LEU A 858 26.67 -2.96 4.01
N ALA A 859 25.68 -2.43 3.28
CA ALA A 859 24.35 -2.15 3.83
C ALA A 859 23.66 -3.44 4.30
N GLY A 860 23.77 -4.53 3.52
CA GLY A 860 23.22 -5.83 3.91
C GLY A 860 23.89 -6.40 5.16
N LYS A 861 25.22 -6.29 5.25
CA LYS A 861 25.98 -6.66 6.45
C LYS A 861 25.53 -5.86 7.68
N LYS A 862 25.43 -4.54 7.54
CA LYS A 862 24.99 -3.65 8.63
C LYS A 862 23.57 -3.98 9.11
N ALA A 863 22.65 -4.26 8.18
CA ALA A 863 21.28 -4.66 8.53
C ALA A 863 21.26 -5.97 9.33
N ALA A 864 22.05 -6.96 8.93
CA ALA A 864 22.20 -8.21 9.67
C ALA A 864 22.83 -8.00 11.06
N GLU A 865 23.81 -7.10 11.20
CA GLU A 865 24.39 -6.74 12.49
C GLU A 865 23.36 -6.07 13.41
N SER A 866 22.49 -5.20 12.88
CA SER A 866 21.39 -4.61 13.64
C SER A 866 20.43 -5.66 14.18
N VAL A 867 20.01 -6.64 13.36
CA VAL A 867 19.16 -7.76 13.82
C VAL A 867 19.83 -8.56 14.94
N LYS A 868 21.15 -8.81 14.84
CA LYS A 868 21.90 -9.53 15.88
C LYS A 868 22.00 -8.77 17.20
N GLN A 869 22.11 -7.43 17.15
CA GLN A 869 22.18 -6.59 18.34
C GLN A 869 20.84 -6.49 19.08
N LEU A 870 19.72 -6.66 18.38
CA LEU A 870 18.37 -6.66 18.96
C LEU A 870 18.03 -7.97 19.70
N ARG A 871 18.84 -9.03 19.56
CA ARG A 871 18.64 -10.29 20.30
C ARG A 871 19.00 -10.08 21.77
N PRO A 872 18.15 -10.50 22.74
CA PRO A 872 18.57 -10.54 24.12
C PRO A 872 19.80 -11.45 24.22
N ILE A 873 20.87 -10.92 24.83
CA ILE A 873 22.07 -11.69 25.15
C ILE A 873 21.61 -12.89 25.96
N GLU A 874 21.63 -14.09 25.38
CA GLU A 874 21.45 -15.32 26.13
C GLU A 874 22.47 -15.29 27.28
N LYS A 875 21.97 -15.22 28.51
CA LYS A 875 22.79 -15.48 29.68
C LYS A 875 23.33 -16.89 29.47
N ILE A 876 24.62 -16.96 29.19
CA ILE A 876 25.39 -18.19 29.29
C ILE A 876 25.19 -18.66 30.74
N CYS A 877 24.33 -19.66 30.92
CA CYS A 877 24.37 -20.50 32.10
C CYS A 877 25.68 -21.27 32.00
N VAL A 878 26.72 -20.71 32.61
CA VAL A 878 27.92 -21.46 32.92
C VAL A 878 27.49 -22.50 33.95
N ALA A 879 27.48 -23.76 33.54
CA ALA A 879 27.45 -24.86 34.48
C ALA A 879 28.80 -24.90 35.21
N GLU A 880 28.79 -24.46 36.46
CA GLU A 880 29.45 -25.11 37.62
C GLU A 880 28.95 -24.47 38.93
#